data_AF-A0A8J4XRE9-F1
#
_entry.id   AF-A0A8J4XRE9-F1
#
_cell.length_a   1.000
_cell.length_b   1.000
_cell.length_c   1.000
_cell.angle_alpha   90.00
_cell.angle_beta   90.00
_cell.angle_gamma   90.00
#
_symmetry.space_group_name_H-M   'P 1'
#
loop_
_entity.id
_entity.type
_entity.pdbx_description
1 polymer ?
#
loop_
_entity_poly.entity_id
_entity_poly.type
_entity_poly.pdbx_seq_one_letter_code
_entity_poly.pdbx_strand_id
1 'polypeptide(L)'
;MNPYQYRAPPVGIELGPRPVKMRLTVRPLGVSSGSHARQGALGQVLGVSLGVVLGVIVTSLIKHLILKPHLCLSKRSIPVYDDMNDVFRIIGLDKSKNIQNSAKNLVFVGVMTANKYLDNRAKAVYETWGKQLPGKIAFFSSETSTTDADIPLIRLSGVDDSYPPQKKSFMMLKYMAEHFADHFEYFMRSDDDVYVRPDRLELFLRSINSTHPQFIGQAGKGTQDEIGLLSLKTDENFCMGGPGVILSRATLMRVAPHIRDCLKNLRSTHEDVEVGRCVREYANVPCTWSYEMQSILYHNSSGPEAFTGPLKQREVHRAITLHPVKNHTHLYRLHAYVQASRPTRHTPTMEKGDGLAIRAAEGEVVRLIRELDRTSQEAGQGAPRLDQPATGTFISHLGLDVSLQKWKAGLEEEVLPWDFVSRAAFQLGAANPRHKITSGAREGLTDVVRDFMDMINRVSKERGRVIDFKEVLYGYTRWHPTLAIEYVLDMLLLYKKYRGKKMTVPVRRHAYMQVPLGPLYVREVEQDNLLETSSPTSGIQELVQVVVKGSLKDLSKLSYKVPSAEPFPMSQKLKKIHFILPLAGRLKTFQRFMDNFKSTCLEREENVALVVVCFPPPPGQEDTKEHVEALCQLHPRLPEADMDGPASVF
;
A
#
# COMPACT_ATOMS: atom_id res chain seq x y z
N MET A 1 -40.71 31.32 -17.10
CA MET A 1 -39.92 32.42 -16.51
C MET A 1 -39.79 32.15 -15.02
N ASN A 2 -38.58 32.29 -14.48
CA ASN A 2 -38.21 32.07 -13.08
C ASN A 2 -38.52 33.32 -12.23
N PRO A 3 -38.99 33.19 -10.98
CA PRO A 3 -38.82 34.27 -10.01
C PRO A 3 -38.38 33.80 -8.61
N TYR A 4 -37.44 32.86 -8.50
CA TYR A 4 -36.58 32.75 -7.30
C TYR A 4 -35.11 32.73 -7.72
N GLN A 5 -34.70 33.84 -8.35
CA GLN A 5 -33.34 34.29 -8.49
C GLN A 5 -32.91 34.98 -7.18
N TYR A 6 -31.92 34.44 -6.49
CA TYR A 6 -31.19 35.20 -5.48
C TYR A 6 -30.04 35.94 -6.19
N ARG A 7 -30.15 37.28 -6.28
CA ARG A 7 -29.10 38.19 -6.75
C ARG A 7 -28.22 38.61 -5.57
N ALA A 8 -26.90 38.60 -5.76
CA ALA A 8 -25.93 39.20 -4.86
C ALA A 8 -25.82 40.74 -5.05
N PRO A 9 -25.53 41.51 -3.99
CA PRO A 9 -24.95 42.86 -4.04
C PRO A 9 -23.55 42.93 -3.32
N PRO A 10 -22.73 44.00 -3.43
CA PRO A 10 -21.52 43.98 -4.27
C PRO A 10 -20.16 44.25 -3.57
N VAL A 11 -19.12 44.10 -4.39
CA VAL A 11 -17.65 44.21 -4.27
C VAL A 11 -17.07 45.25 -3.31
N GLY A 12 -16.06 44.81 -2.54
CA GLY A 12 -14.92 45.59 -2.03
C GLY A 12 -13.70 44.66 -1.88
N ILE A 13 -12.61 44.97 -2.58
CA ILE A 13 -11.35 44.19 -2.65
C ILE A 13 -10.28 44.90 -1.83
N GLU A 14 -9.49 44.17 -1.04
CA GLU A 14 -8.07 44.46 -0.87
C GLU A 14 -7.26 43.16 -0.66
N LEU A 15 -6.07 43.10 -1.28
CA LEU A 15 -5.23 41.91 -1.47
C LEU A 15 -3.99 41.93 -0.56
N GLY A 16 -3.66 40.77 0.04
CA GLY A 16 -2.30 40.36 0.46
C GLY A 16 -2.00 40.41 1.97
N PRO A 17 -1.05 39.59 2.50
CA PRO A 17 0.09 39.00 1.81
C PRO A 17 0.15 37.46 1.81
N ARG A 18 0.92 36.96 0.84
CA ARG A 18 1.35 35.56 0.65
C ARG A 18 2.10 35.03 1.88
N PRO A 19 2.04 33.73 2.22
CA PRO A 19 3.10 33.13 3.00
C PRO A 19 4.37 33.11 2.14
N VAL A 20 5.28 34.00 2.51
CA VAL A 20 6.65 34.11 2.00
C VAL A 20 7.38 32.81 2.27
N LYS A 21 8.10 32.32 1.26
CA LYS A 21 9.16 31.31 1.40
C LYS A 21 10.05 31.68 2.58
N MET A 22 10.06 30.87 3.63
CA MET A 22 11.02 31.04 4.71
C MET A 22 12.40 30.65 4.18
N ARG A 23 13.17 31.69 3.82
CA ARG A 23 14.59 31.63 3.55
C ARG A 23 15.27 31.74 4.91
N LEU A 24 15.93 30.68 5.36
CA LEU A 24 16.82 30.71 6.51
C LEU A 24 18.00 31.64 6.19
N THR A 25 17.98 32.83 6.77
CA THR A 25 19.16 33.68 6.95
C THR A 25 19.43 33.78 8.44
N VAL A 26 20.48 33.10 8.87
CA VAL A 26 21.04 33.21 10.22
C VAL A 26 21.76 34.56 10.31
N ARG A 27 21.33 35.43 11.21
CA ARG A 27 22.19 36.47 11.80
C ARG A 27 21.87 36.66 13.29
N PRO A 28 22.88 37.00 14.09
CA PRO A 28 22.88 36.80 15.54
C PRO A 28 22.20 37.95 16.29
N LEU A 29 21.62 37.61 17.44
CA LEU A 29 21.04 38.57 18.38
C LEU A 29 22.14 39.45 18.98
N GLY A 30 21.95 40.76 18.83
CA GLY A 30 22.75 41.80 19.46
C GLY A 30 22.34 42.02 20.91
N VAL A 31 23.37 42.34 21.70
CA VAL A 31 23.36 42.76 23.09
C VAL A 31 23.04 44.26 23.18
N SER A 32 22.33 44.67 24.22
CA SER A 32 22.31 46.04 24.78
C SER A 32 22.40 45.90 26.29
N SER A 33 23.05 46.74 27.09
CA SER A 33 23.97 47.87 26.93
C SER A 33 24.46 48.16 28.36
N GLY A 34 25.74 48.45 28.55
CA GLY A 34 26.27 48.87 29.85
C GLY A 34 27.62 49.57 29.67
N SER A 35 27.65 50.85 30.02
CA SER A 35 28.77 51.79 29.92
C SER A 35 29.89 51.52 30.94
N HIS A 36 31.17 51.57 30.52
CA HIS A 36 32.18 52.55 30.95
C HIS A 36 33.62 52.16 30.57
N ALA A 37 34.38 53.21 30.22
CA ALA A 37 35.82 53.43 30.40
C ALA A 37 36.87 52.74 29.49
N ARG A 38 37.54 53.63 28.74
CA ARG A 38 38.78 53.54 27.96
C ARG A 38 39.93 52.75 28.61
N GLN A 39 40.65 51.93 27.81
CA GLN A 39 42.13 51.92 27.69
C GLN A 39 42.63 50.97 26.57
N GLY A 40 43.53 51.45 25.70
CA GLY A 40 44.62 50.64 25.09
C GLY A 40 44.39 49.88 23.78
N ALA A 41 44.03 50.56 22.68
CA ALA A 41 43.94 49.97 21.34
C ALA A 41 45.32 49.82 20.65
N LEU A 42 46.07 48.75 20.93
CA LEU A 42 47.12 48.27 20.02
C LEU A 42 47.51 46.78 20.22
N GLY A 43 47.20 46.17 21.37
CA GLY A 43 47.48 44.75 21.65
C GLY A 43 46.40 43.75 21.23
N GLN A 44 45.15 44.19 21.01
CA GLN A 44 44.02 43.28 20.76
C GLN A 44 43.85 42.88 19.28
N VAL A 45 44.41 43.64 18.33
CA VAL A 45 44.25 43.34 16.88
C VAL A 45 45.20 42.22 16.43
N LEU A 46 46.37 42.08 17.06
CA LEU A 46 47.33 41.01 16.79
C LEU A 46 46.87 39.65 17.36
N GLY A 47 46.19 39.63 18.50
CA GLY A 47 45.68 38.38 19.09
C GLY A 47 44.51 37.76 18.32
N VAL A 48 43.59 38.59 17.81
CA VAL A 48 42.41 38.12 17.06
C VAL A 48 42.81 37.60 15.68
N SER A 49 43.77 38.24 15.00
CA SER A 49 44.27 37.78 13.70
C SER A 49 45.02 36.45 13.81
N LEU A 50 45.87 36.27 14.83
CA LEU A 50 46.55 34.99 15.08
C LEU A 50 45.55 33.86 15.41
N GLY A 51 44.52 34.15 16.22
CA GLY A 51 43.50 33.19 16.63
C GLY A 51 42.65 32.67 15.47
N VAL A 52 42.30 33.54 14.50
CA VAL A 52 41.54 33.14 13.32
C VAL A 52 42.38 32.25 12.39
N VAL A 53 43.65 32.59 12.19
CA VAL A 53 44.56 31.77 11.36
C VAL A 53 44.78 30.40 12.00
N LEU A 54 45.02 30.34 13.32
CA LEU A 54 45.16 29.08 14.03
C LEU A 54 43.88 28.25 13.99
N GLY A 55 42.71 28.90 14.13
CA GLY A 55 41.40 28.24 14.05
C GLY A 55 41.12 27.62 12.68
N VAL A 56 41.51 28.29 11.58
CA VAL A 56 41.37 27.75 10.21
C VAL A 56 42.32 26.58 9.98
N ILE A 57 43.56 26.65 10.50
CA ILE A 57 44.52 25.56 10.37
C ILE A 57 44.08 24.34 11.18
N VAL A 58 43.60 24.54 12.42
CA VAL A 58 43.13 23.45 13.28
C VAL A 58 41.85 22.82 12.71
N THR A 59 40.90 23.61 12.22
CA THR A 59 39.70 23.05 11.57
C THR A 59 40.02 22.34 10.26
N SER A 60 41.01 22.80 9.48
CA SER A 60 41.48 22.11 8.28
C SER A 60 42.18 20.77 8.62
N LEU A 61 42.99 20.75 9.69
CA LEU A 61 43.63 19.52 10.18
C LEU A 61 42.61 18.52 10.72
N ILE A 62 41.62 18.98 11.49
CA ILE A 62 40.52 18.15 11.99
C ILE A 62 39.68 17.62 10.82
N LYS A 63 39.44 18.44 9.78
CA LYS A 63 38.79 17.98 8.55
C LYS A 63 39.61 16.91 7.84
N HIS A 64 40.94 17.05 7.77
CA HIS A 64 41.83 16.04 7.19
C HIS A 64 42.01 14.77 8.05
N LEU A 65 41.84 14.86 9.37
CA LEU A 65 41.93 13.74 10.32
C LEU A 65 40.60 12.98 10.45
N ILE A 66 39.46 13.66 10.34
CA ILE A 66 38.11 13.07 10.44
C ILE A 66 37.56 12.66 9.05
N LEU A 67 37.92 13.36 7.97
CA LEU A 67 37.64 12.96 6.58
C LEU A 67 38.85 12.30 5.90
N LYS A 68 39.56 11.41 6.60
CA LYS A 68 40.14 10.26 5.88
C LYS A 68 38.95 9.34 5.57
N PRO A 69 38.50 9.23 4.32
CA PRO A 69 37.56 8.17 3.99
C PRO A 69 38.30 6.88 4.31
N HIS A 70 37.70 6.06 5.16
CA HIS A 70 37.97 4.64 5.10
C HIS A 70 37.92 4.25 3.62
N LEU A 71 39.09 3.85 3.13
CA LEU A 71 39.31 3.21 1.84
C LEU A 71 38.49 1.92 1.82
N CYS A 72 37.21 2.06 1.52
CA CYS A 72 36.29 1.02 1.05
C CYS A 72 35.16 1.62 0.19
N LEU A 73 35.37 2.81 -0.39
CA LEU A 73 34.67 3.17 -1.63
C LEU A 73 35.37 2.43 -2.77
N SER A 74 35.03 1.15 -2.92
CA SER A 74 35.03 0.59 -4.26
C SER A 74 34.09 1.47 -5.07
N LYS A 75 34.65 2.40 -5.86
CA LYS A 75 33.98 2.83 -7.09
C LYS A 75 33.74 1.53 -7.84
N ARG A 76 32.54 0.96 -7.71
CA ARG A 76 32.02 0.08 -8.73
C ARG A 76 31.87 0.96 -9.97
N SER A 77 32.93 1.06 -10.76
CA SER A 77 32.75 1.31 -12.19
C SER A 77 31.83 0.21 -12.66
N ILE A 78 30.55 0.55 -12.84
CA ILE A 78 29.60 -0.31 -13.53
C ILE A 78 30.20 -0.54 -14.92
N PRO A 79 30.56 -1.76 -15.29
CA PRO A 79 31.15 -1.99 -16.60
C PRO A 79 30.09 -1.68 -17.66
N VAL A 80 30.49 -0.91 -18.67
CA VAL A 80 29.74 -0.85 -19.91
C VAL A 80 29.94 -2.21 -20.56
N TYR A 81 28.90 -3.03 -20.51
CA TYR A 81 28.94 -4.41 -20.93
C TYR A 81 28.40 -4.54 -22.35
N ASP A 82 29.28 -4.92 -23.28
CA ASP A 82 29.03 -5.12 -24.71
C ASP A 82 29.04 -6.63 -25.09
N ASP A 83 28.66 -7.51 -24.15
CA ASP A 83 28.51 -8.95 -24.41
C ASP A 83 27.06 -9.40 -24.14
N MET A 84 26.51 -10.24 -25.01
CA MET A 84 25.15 -10.80 -24.92
C MET A 84 24.88 -11.54 -23.60
N ASN A 85 25.94 -11.96 -22.90
CA ASN A 85 25.84 -12.55 -21.55
C ASN A 85 25.43 -11.54 -20.47
N ASP A 86 25.66 -10.25 -20.67
CA ASP A 86 25.35 -9.23 -19.66
C ASP A 86 23.90 -8.76 -19.72
N VAL A 87 23.25 -8.85 -20.89
CA VAL A 87 21.84 -8.46 -21.05
C VAL A 87 20.91 -9.25 -20.10
N PHE A 88 21.17 -10.54 -19.93
CA PHE A 88 20.45 -11.39 -18.97
C PHE A 88 20.82 -11.09 -17.51
N ARG A 89 22.07 -10.68 -17.25
CA ARG A 89 22.53 -10.28 -15.91
C ARG A 89 21.89 -8.99 -15.44
N ILE A 90 21.67 -8.02 -16.34
CA ILE A 90 20.99 -6.74 -16.03
C ILE A 90 19.64 -7.00 -15.36
N ILE A 91 18.89 -7.99 -15.85
CA ILE A 91 17.57 -8.36 -15.32
C ILE A 91 17.62 -9.52 -14.30
N GLY A 92 18.82 -10.03 -14.00
CA GLY A 92 19.04 -11.18 -13.13
C GLY A 92 18.32 -12.45 -13.58
N LEU A 93 18.24 -12.69 -14.89
CA LEU A 93 17.66 -13.92 -15.48
C LEU A 93 18.77 -14.93 -15.73
N ASP A 94 18.52 -16.18 -15.36
CA ASP A 94 19.36 -17.30 -15.76
C ASP A 94 18.98 -17.72 -17.19
N LYS A 95 19.96 -17.69 -18.11
CA LYS A 95 19.78 -18.01 -19.54
C LYS A 95 19.24 -19.43 -19.77
N SER A 96 19.49 -20.36 -18.86
CA SER A 96 18.94 -21.72 -18.95
C SER A 96 17.41 -21.75 -18.77
N LYS A 97 16.83 -20.72 -18.14
CA LYS A 97 15.39 -20.65 -17.83
C LYS A 97 14.61 -20.00 -18.96
N ASN A 98 13.74 -20.78 -19.58
CA ASN A 98 12.82 -20.37 -20.65
C ASN A 98 11.36 -20.65 -20.25
N ILE A 99 10.45 -20.43 -21.20
CA ILE A 99 9.00 -20.60 -21.03
C ILE A 99 8.62 -22.03 -20.61
N GLN A 100 9.36 -23.04 -21.08
CA GLN A 100 9.04 -24.45 -20.85
C GLN A 100 9.47 -24.95 -19.47
N ASN A 101 10.49 -24.33 -18.85
CA ASN A 101 11.10 -24.83 -17.62
C ASN A 101 11.00 -23.88 -16.41
N SER A 102 10.39 -22.70 -16.57
CA SER A 102 10.24 -21.71 -15.50
C SER A 102 8.85 -21.08 -15.47
N ALA A 103 8.05 -21.45 -14.47
CA ALA A 103 6.75 -20.80 -14.22
C ALA A 103 6.85 -19.31 -13.82
N LYS A 104 8.06 -18.82 -13.51
CA LYS A 104 8.35 -17.42 -13.17
C LYS A 104 8.62 -16.54 -14.40
N ASN A 105 8.61 -17.10 -15.60
CA ASN A 105 8.90 -16.37 -16.83
C ASN A 105 7.62 -15.96 -17.60
N LEU A 106 6.57 -15.54 -16.88
CA LEU A 106 5.29 -15.24 -17.50
C LEU A 106 5.33 -13.93 -18.30
N VAL A 107 5.90 -12.86 -17.72
CA VAL A 107 5.90 -11.53 -18.35
C VAL A 107 7.25 -10.82 -18.24
N PHE A 108 7.67 -10.17 -19.32
CA PHE A 108 8.75 -9.20 -19.31
C PHE A 108 8.17 -7.79 -19.38
N VAL A 109 8.46 -6.94 -18.39
CA VAL A 109 7.97 -5.56 -18.33
C VAL A 109 9.08 -4.59 -18.72
N GLY A 110 8.91 -3.91 -19.84
CA GLY A 110 9.73 -2.78 -20.25
C GLY A 110 9.12 -1.47 -19.75
N VAL A 111 9.78 -0.81 -18.81
CA VAL A 111 9.38 0.51 -18.29
C VAL A 111 10.16 1.58 -19.03
N MET A 112 9.47 2.42 -19.78
CA MET A 112 10.07 3.59 -20.39
C MET A 112 10.22 4.72 -19.38
N THR A 113 11.41 5.31 -19.36
CA THR A 113 11.73 6.43 -18.48
C THR A 113 12.72 7.38 -19.17
N ALA A 114 13.16 8.41 -18.46
CA ALA A 114 14.15 9.38 -18.92
C ALA A 114 15.21 9.57 -17.83
N ASN A 115 16.38 10.10 -18.18
CA ASN A 115 17.50 10.26 -17.27
C ASN A 115 17.11 10.91 -15.93
N LYS A 116 16.29 11.97 -15.98
CA LYS A 116 15.81 12.72 -14.80
C LYS A 116 14.89 11.94 -13.84
N TYR A 117 14.37 10.79 -14.26
CA TYR A 117 13.42 9.98 -13.49
C TYR A 117 14.00 8.67 -12.98
N LEU A 118 15.26 8.36 -13.31
CA LEU A 118 15.92 7.11 -12.92
C LEU A 118 16.06 6.98 -11.39
N ASP A 119 16.61 8.01 -10.74
CA ASP A 119 16.89 7.98 -9.30
C ASP A 119 15.64 8.19 -8.42
N ASN A 120 14.48 8.47 -9.02
CA ASN A 120 13.22 8.70 -8.29
C ASN A 120 12.10 7.73 -8.72
N ARG A 121 11.44 7.93 -9.86
CA ARG A 121 10.28 7.14 -10.30
C ARG A 121 10.68 5.72 -10.68
N ALA A 122 11.73 5.54 -11.48
CA ALA A 122 12.18 4.21 -11.88
C ALA A 122 12.62 3.40 -10.65
N LYS A 123 13.41 4.02 -9.77
CA LYS A 123 13.76 3.44 -8.46
C LYS A 123 12.51 3.03 -7.66
N ALA A 124 11.52 3.92 -7.53
CA ALA A 124 10.28 3.62 -6.80
C ALA A 124 9.47 2.49 -7.43
N VAL A 125 9.37 2.44 -8.76
CA VAL A 125 8.76 1.33 -9.50
C VAL A 125 9.47 0.01 -9.17
N TYR A 126 10.80 0.00 -9.19
CA TYR A 126 11.59 -1.20 -8.92
C TYR A 126 11.44 -1.68 -7.47
N GLU A 127 11.58 -0.77 -6.51
CA GLU A 127 11.50 -1.08 -5.07
C GLU A 127 10.10 -1.50 -4.62
N THR A 128 9.06 -1.12 -5.35
CA THR A 128 7.67 -1.48 -5.05
C THR A 128 7.21 -2.71 -5.84
N TRP A 129 6.44 -2.51 -6.91
CA TRP A 129 5.79 -3.59 -7.64
C TRP A 129 6.74 -4.36 -8.57
N GLY A 130 7.82 -3.73 -9.06
CA GLY A 130 8.75 -4.32 -10.03
C GLY A 130 9.40 -5.61 -9.55
N LYS A 131 9.86 -5.66 -8.29
CA LYS A 131 10.49 -6.86 -7.68
C LYS A 131 9.53 -8.04 -7.49
N GLN A 132 8.22 -7.79 -7.46
CA GLN A 132 7.19 -8.79 -7.16
C GLN A 132 6.52 -9.37 -8.42
N LEU A 133 6.97 -8.98 -9.61
CA LEU A 133 6.38 -9.45 -10.87
C LEU A 133 6.53 -10.98 -11.03
N PRO A 134 5.55 -11.65 -11.65
CA PRO A 134 5.68 -13.05 -12.10
C PRO A 134 6.57 -13.12 -13.35
N GLY A 135 7.77 -12.56 -13.29
CA GLY A 135 8.52 -12.19 -14.47
C GLY A 135 9.76 -11.37 -14.18
N LYS A 136 10.23 -10.64 -15.19
CA LYS A 136 11.36 -9.71 -15.09
C LYS A 136 10.98 -8.32 -15.58
N ILE A 137 11.77 -7.33 -15.16
CA ILE A 137 11.58 -5.92 -15.48
C ILE A 137 12.90 -5.31 -15.90
N ALA A 138 12.84 -4.39 -16.86
CA ALA A 138 13.95 -3.50 -17.18
C ALA A 138 13.45 -2.08 -17.46
N PHE A 139 14.30 -1.11 -17.17
CA PHE A 139 14.07 0.30 -17.40
C PHE A 139 14.81 0.74 -18.66
N PHE A 140 14.09 1.34 -19.60
CA PHE A 140 14.62 1.76 -20.88
C PHE A 140 14.73 3.28 -20.93
N SER A 141 15.95 3.78 -21.18
CA SER A 141 16.25 5.22 -21.22
C SER A 141 17.17 5.56 -22.39
N SER A 142 17.47 6.85 -22.55
CA SER A 142 18.41 7.36 -23.57
C SER A 142 19.82 6.77 -23.45
N GLU A 143 20.57 6.79 -24.56
CA GLU A 143 21.93 6.27 -24.65
C GLU A 143 22.89 6.90 -23.63
N THR A 144 22.68 8.18 -23.31
CA THR A 144 23.53 8.97 -22.41
C THR A 144 23.09 8.92 -20.94
N SER A 145 22.07 8.12 -20.61
CA SER A 145 21.50 8.09 -19.26
C SER A 145 22.46 7.51 -18.23
N THR A 146 22.51 8.11 -17.05
CA THR A 146 23.33 7.68 -15.91
C THR A 146 22.50 7.71 -14.63
N THR A 147 22.69 6.73 -13.75
CA THR A 147 21.95 6.62 -12.49
C THR A 147 22.83 5.98 -11.43
N ASP A 148 22.65 6.41 -10.20
CA ASP A 148 23.25 5.79 -9.01
C ASP A 148 22.31 4.74 -8.38
N ALA A 149 21.07 4.63 -8.88
CA ALA A 149 20.10 3.66 -8.41
C ALA A 149 20.44 2.24 -8.90
N ASP A 150 20.33 1.26 -8.00
CA ASP A 150 20.46 -0.16 -8.31
C ASP A 150 19.20 -0.69 -9.00
N ILE A 151 19.03 -0.32 -10.27
CA ILE A 151 17.91 -0.71 -11.13
C ILE A 151 18.40 -1.40 -12.42
N PRO A 152 17.65 -2.37 -12.97
CA PRO A 152 17.93 -2.98 -14.28
C PRO A 152 17.81 -1.98 -15.45
N LEU A 153 18.83 -1.14 -15.66
CA LEU A 153 18.82 -0.10 -16.70
C LEU A 153 19.38 -0.62 -18.03
N ILE A 154 18.61 -0.42 -19.10
CA ILE A 154 19.00 -0.63 -20.49
C ILE A 154 19.02 0.72 -21.21
N ARG A 155 20.18 1.06 -21.78
CA ARG A 155 20.39 2.27 -22.58
C ARG A 155 20.17 1.93 -24.05
N LEU A 156 19.21 2.60 -24.69
CA LEU A 156 18.92 2.35 -26.09
C LEU A 156 19.83 3.20 -26.99
N SER A 157 20.64 2.54 -27.82
CA SER A 157 21.56 3.24 -28.71
C SER A 157 20.82 4.11 -29.74
N GLY A 158 21.30 5.34 -29.95
CA GLY A 158 20.69 6.30 -30.85
C GLY A 158 19.32 6.82 -30.41
N VAL A 159 18.92 6.62 -29.14
CA VAL A 159 17.66 7.12 -28.57
C VAL A 159 17.95 8.21 -27.54
N ASP A 160 17.17 9.29 -27.59
CA ASP A 160 17.22 10.41 -26.65
C ASP A 160 15.99 10.44 -25.71
N ASP A 161 15.94 11.45 -24.84
CA ASP A 161 14.81 11.68 -23.91
C ASP A 161 13.78 12.69 -24.45
N SER A 162 13.76 12.91 -25.76
CA SER A 162 12.84 13.84 -26.41
C SER A 162 11.39 13.34 -26.34
N TYR A 163 10.45 14.28 -26.17
CA TYR A 163 9.02 14.02 -26.19
C TYR A 163 8.43 14.49 -27.54
N PRO A 164 7.56 13.70 -28.20
CA PRO A 164 7.01 12.40 -27.78
C PRO A 164 7.97 11.21 -27.97
N PRO A 165 7.90 10.18 -27.11
CA PRO A 165 8.90 9.10 -27.04
C PRO A 165 8.70 7.98 -28.08
N GLN A 166 8.33 8.33 -29.32
CA GLN A 166 7.98 7.34 -30.36
C GLN A 166 9.15 6.40 -30.65
N LYS A 167 10.34 6.98 -30.92
CA LYS A 167 11.57 6.21 -31.18
C LYS A 167 11.91 5.29 -30.01
N LYS A 168 11.78 5.79 -28.78
CA LYS A 168 12.10 5.03 -27.56
C LYS A 168 11.21 3.81 -27.40
N SER A 169 9.90 3.94 -27.59
CA SER A 169 8.97 2.81 -27.44
C SER A 169 9.21 1.72 -28.48
N PHE A 170 9.34 2.11 -29.75
CA PHE A 170 9.67 1.18 -30.82
C PHE A 170 11.01 0.48 -30.60
N MET A 171 12.06 1.22 -30.23
CA MET A 171 13.37 0.62 -29.96
C MET A 171 13.35 -0.27 -28.72
N MET A 172 12.55 0.05 -27.70
CA MET A 172 12.32 -0.82 -26.55
C MET A 172 11.64 -2.14 -26.96
N LEU A 173 10.54 -2.09 -27.71
CA LEU A 173 9.85 -3.29 -28.21
C LEU A 173 10.80 -4.15 -29.05
N LYS A 174 11.60 -3.51 -29.92
CA LYS A 174 12.61 -4.18 -30.72
C LYS A 174 13.65 -4.90 -29.86
N TYR A 175 14.21 -4.20 -28.87
CA TYR A 175 15.21 -4.76 -27.95
C TYR A 175 14.65 -5.96 -27.18
N MET A 176 13.42 -5.85 -26.66
CA MET A 176 12.76 -6.95 -25.96
C MET A 176 12.57 -8.17 -26.86
N ALA A 177 12.23 -7.97 -28.13
CA ALA A 177 12.08 -9.04 -29.09
C ALA A 177 13.42 -9.72 -29.41
N GLU A 178 14.47 -8.94 -29.69
CA GLU A 178 15.78 -9.46 -30.09
C GLU A 178 16.49 -10.22 -28.96
N HIS A 179 16.26 -9.85 -27.70
CA HIS A 179 16.99 -10.44 -26.57
C HIS A 179 16.17 -11.34 -25.67
N PHE A 180 14.85 -11.12 -25.54
CA PHE A 180 14.02 -11.76 -24.51
C PHE A 180 12.81 -12.53 -25.06
N ALA A 181 12.51 -12.46 -26.36
CA ALA A 181 11.32 -13.08 -26.96
C ALA A 181 11.16 -14.56 -26.60
N ASP A 182 12.24 -15.34 -26.60
CA ASP A 182 12.19 -16.79 -26.35
C ASP A 182 12.11 -17.17 -24.86
N HIS A 183 12.22 -16.18 -23.97
CA HIS A 183 12.31 -16.42 -22.54
C HIS A 183 11.02 -16.09 -21.80
N PHE A 184 10.09 -15.32 -22.39
CA PHE A 184 8.84 -14.88 -21.75
C PHE A 184 7.61 -15.06 -22.66
N GLU A 185 6.45 -15.31 -22.06
CA GLU A 185 5.19 -15.49 -22.79
C GLU A 185 4.54 -14.16 -23.20
N TYR A 186 4.66 -13.15 -22.34
CA TYR A 186 4.08 -11.83 -22.51
C TYR A 186 5.12 -10.73 -22.36
N PHE A 187 4.89 -9.61 -23.05
CA PHE A 187 5.72 -8.41 -23.01
C PHE A 187 4.84 -7.21 -22.71
N MET A 188 5.20 -6.42 -21.69
CA MET A 188 4.41 -5.27 -21.28
C MET A 188 5.24 -3.99 -21.44
N ARG A 189 4.75 -3.04 -22.25
CA ARG A 189 5.22 -1.66 -22.30
C ARG A 189 4.50 -0.86 -21.22
N SER A 190 5.27 -0.18 -20.37
CA SER A 190 4.76 0.62 -19.24
C SER A 190 5.48 1.96 -19.14
N ASP A 191 4.82 2.97 -18.59
CA ASP A 191 5.44 4.25 -18.22
C ASP A 191 5.99 4.21 -16.78
N ASP A 192 6.88 5.14 -16.43
CA ASP A 192 7.48 5.23 -15.09
C ASP A 192 6.54 5.76 -13.99
N ASP A 193 5.31 6.13 -14.34
CA ASP A 193 4.27 6.62 -13.44
C ASP A 193 3.04 5.69 -13.39
N VAL A 194 3.21 4.40 -13.67
CA VAL A 194 2.18 3.37 -13.45
C VAL A 194 2.47 2.56 -12.19
N TYR A 195 1.42 2.21 -11.45
CA TYR A 195 1.48 1.19 -10.41
C TYR A 195 0.81 -0.09 -10.91
N VAL A 196 1.55 -1.21 -10.93
CA VAL A 196 1.03 -2.52 -11.35
C VAL A 196 0.83 -3.40 -10.12
N ARG A 197 -0.24 -4.20 -10.09
CA ARG A 197 -0.49 -5.22 -9.08
C ARG A 197 -0.08 -6.60 -9.59
N PRO A 198 1.07 -7.14 -9.17
CA PRO A 198 1.60 -8.40 -9.73
C PRO A 198 0.68 -9.59 -9.54
N ASP A 199 0.00 -9.67 -8.39
CA ASP A 199 -0.96 -10.74 -8.05
C ASP A 199 -2.11 -10.81 -9.06
N ARG A 200 -2.64 -9.65 -9.46
CA ARG A 200 -3.74 -9.60 -10.43
C ARG A 200 -3.26 -9.72 -11.85
N LEU A 201 -2.10 -9.16 -12.18
CA LEU A 201 -1.49 -9.29 -13.50
C LEU A 201 -1.22 -10.76 -13.81
N GLU A 202 -0.68 -11.51 -12.85
CA GLU A 202 -0.42 -12.94 -13.02
C GLU A 202 -1.70 -13.73 -13.33
N LEU A 203 -2.73 -13.54 -12.51
CA LEU A 203 -4.02 -14.23 -12.69
C LEU A 203 -4.64 -13.91 -14.04
N PHE A 204 -4.58 -12.64 -14.45
CA PHE A 204 -5.10 -12.20 -15.73
C PHE A 204 -4.34 -12.84 -16.91
N LEU A 205 -3.01 -12.78 -16.92
CA LEU A 205 -2.21 -13.31 -18.03
C LEU A 205 -2.30 -14.83 -18.15
N ARG A 206 -2.39 -15.56 -17.03
CA ARG A 206 -2.57 -17.02 -17.04
C ARG A 206 -3.93 -17.46 -17.56
N SER A 207 -4.94 -16.58 -17.52
CA SER A 207 -6.26 -16.87 -18.08
C SER A 207 -6.33 -16.71 -19.61
N ILE A 208 -5.26 -16.21 -20.24
CA ILE A 208 -5.19 -15.90 -21.67
C ILE A 208 -4.19 -16.84 -22.34
N ASN A 209 -4.53 -17.34 -23.52
CA ASN A 209 -3.64 -18.17 -24.31
C ASN A 209 -2.57 -17.30 -25.00
N SER A 210 -1.31 -17.46 -24.56
CA SER A 210 -0.14 -16.72 -25.02
C SER A 210 0.34 -17.14 -26.42
N THR A 211 -0.10 -18.29 -26.93
CA THR A 211 0.27 -18.78 -28.29
C THR A 211 -0.45 -18.03 -29.39
N HIS A 212 -1.61 -17.44 -29.09
CA HIS A 212 -2.34 -16.60 -30.04
C HIS A 212 -1.84 -15.16 -29.99
N PRO A 213 -1.80 -14.46 -31.14
CA PRO A 213 -1.54 -13.03 -31.19
C PRO A 213 -2.52 -12.22 -30.34
N GLN A 214 -2.04 -11.64 -29.24
CA GLN A 214 -2.78 -10.73 -28.36
C GLN A 214 -2.18 -9.32 -28.36
N PHE A 215 -3.04 -8.30 -28.37
CA PHE A 215 -2.69 -6.90 -28.16
C PHE A 215 -3.65 -6.28 -27.14
N ILE A 216 -3.23 -6.26 -25.88
CA ILE A 216 -4.10 -6.02 -24.73
C ILE A 216 -3.75 -4.68 -24.09
N GLY A 217 -4.77 -3.86 -23.87
CA GLY A 217 -4.64 -2.55 -23.28
C GLY A 217 -5.98 -1.86 -23.13
N GLN A 218 -5.99 -0.64 -22.61
CA GLN A 218 -7.17 0.20 -22.64
C GLN A 218 -7.35 0.77 -24.06
N ALA A 219 -8.41 0.36 -24.76
CA ALA A 219 -8.64 0.82 -26.14
C ALA A 219 -9.01 2.32 -26.20
N GLY A 220 -8.25 3.08 -26.99
CA GLY A 220 -8.52 4.47 -27.37
C GLY A 220 -8.98 4.59 -28.83
N LYS A 221 -9.79 5.61 -29.10
CA LYS A 221 -10.23 6.01 -30.46
C LYS A 221 -9.88 7.47 -30.81
N GLY A 222 -9.08 8.13 -29.96
CA GLY A 222 -8.87 9.57 -29.98
C GLY A 222 -9.95 10.34 -29.20
N THR A 223 -9.61 11.55 -28.75
CA THR A 223 -10.61 12.48 -28.19
C THR A 223 -11.50 13.04 -29.30
N GLN A 224 -12.66 13.63 -28.97
CA GLN A 224 -13.58 14.19 -29.99
C GLN A 224 -12.89 15.21 -30.92
N ASP A 225 -11.89 15.94 -30.40
CA ASP A 225 -11.11 16.93 -31.14
C ASP A 225 -10.00 16.30 -32.02
N GLU A 226 -9.64 15.04 -31.76
CA GLU A 226 -8.60 14.28 -32.47
C GLU A 226 -9.15 13.22 -33.43
N ILE A 227 -10.47 12.98 -33.43
CA ILE A 227 -11.13 12.08 -34.38
C ILE A 227 -10.92 12.62 -35.81
N GLY A 228 -10.11 11.91 -36.59
CA GLY A 228 -9.70 12.30 -37.96
C GLY A 228 -8.28 12.84 -38.06
N LEU A 229 -7.67 13.30 -36.97
CA LEU A 229 -6.26 13.75 -36.93
C LEU A 229 -5.28 12.59 -36.68
N LEU A 230 -5.74 11.52 -36.05
CA LEU A 230 -4.92 10.34 -35.73
C LEU A 230 -4.70 9.39 -36.92
N SER A 231 -5.29 9.70 -38.09
CA SER A 231 -5.26 8.85 -39.29
C SER A 231 -5.68 7.39 -39.02
N LEU A 232 -6.66 7.21 -38.13
CA LEU A 232 -7.29 5.92 -37.83
C LEU A 232 -8.56 5.77 -38.67
N LYS A 233 -8.83 4.57 -39.18
CA LYS A 233 -10.13 4.25 -39.78
C LYS A 233 -11.23 4.23 -38.71
N THR A 234 -12.49 4.33 -39.13
CA THR A 234 -13.67 4.37 -38.24
C THR A 234 -13.83 3.12 -37.37
N ASP A 235 -13.28 1.99 -37.80
CA ASP A 235 -13.27 0.71 -37.09
C ASP A 235 -11.95 0.41 -36.34
N GLU A 236 -10.96 1.30 -36.44
CA GLU A 236 -9.64 1.10 -35.83
C GLU A 236 -9.58 1.64 -34.39
N ASN A 237 -8.71 1.03 -33.59
CA ASN A 237 -8.40 1.41 -32.23
C ASN A 237 -6.91 1.21 -31.93
N PHE A 238 -6.44 1.79 -30.83
CA PHE A 238 -5.10 1.58 -30.30
C PHE A 238 -5.17 1.33 -28.80
N CYS A 239 -4.12 0.74 -28.22
CA CYS A 239 -4.02 0.60 -26.77
C CYS A 239 -3.35 1.83 -26.18
N MET A 240 -4.02 2.55 -25.28
CA MET A 240 -3.46 3.71 -24.60
C MET A 240 -2.19 3.35 -23.83
N GLY A 241 -1.12 4.12 -24.00
CA GLY A 241 0.20 3.82 -23.45
C GLY A 241 0.25 3.83 -21.91
N GLY A 242 -0.33 4.87 -21.29
CA GLY A 242 -0.20 5.16 -19.86
C GLY A 242 -0.50 3.98 -18.90
N PRO A 243 -1.71 3.38 -18.96
CA PRO A 243 -2.06 2.23 -18.13
C PRO A 243 -1.25 0.96 -18.42
N GLY A 244 -0.44 0.96 -19.47
CA GLY A 244 0.35 -0.18 -19.93
C GLY A 244 -0.29 -0.93 -21.10
N VAL A 245 0.57 -1.47 -21.95
CA VAL A 245 0.20 -2.21 -23.16
C VAL A 245 0.90 -3.57 -23.14
N ILE A 246 0.14 -4.64 -23.30
CA ILE A 246 0.62 -6.02 -23.21
C ILE A 246 0.53 -6.67 -24.59
N LEU A 247 1.63 -7.27 -25.03
CA LEU A 247 1.75 -8.03 -26.26
C LEU A 247 2.03 -9.49 -25.91
N SER A 248 1.34 -10.43 -26.56
CA SER A 248 1.81 -11.81 -26.58
C SER A 248 3.17 -11.89 -27.29
N ARG A 249 3.97 -12.91 -26.96
CA ARG A 249 5.18 -13.24 -27.73
C ARG A 249 4.90 -13.34 -29.23
N ALA A 250 3.79 -13.97 -29.63
CA ALA A 250 3.40 -14.12 -31.04
C ALA A 250 3.20 -12.76 -31.74
N THR A 251 2.56 -11.80 -31.06
CA THR A 251 2.38 -10.44 -31.58
C THR A 251 3.73 -9.72 -31.70
N LEU A 252 4.55 -9.75 -30.64
CA LEU A 252 5.83 -9.05 -30.63
C LEU A 252 6.75 -9.55 -31.74
N MET A 253 6.83 -10.87 -31.95
CA MET A 253 7.67 -11.49 -32.98
C MET A 253 7.24 -11.14 -34.42
N ARG A 254 5.96 -10.86 -34.65
CA ARG A 254 5.48 -10.40 -35.96
C ARG A 254 5.80 -8.94 -36.21
N VAL A 255 5.79 -8.11 -35.18
CA VAL A 255 5.98 -6.66 -35.29
C VAL A 255 7.46 -6.27 -35.33
N ALA A 256 8.29 -6.94 -34.52
CA ALA A 256 9.69 -6.55 -34.31
C ALA A 256 10.53 -6.41 -35.58
N PRO A 257 10.44 -7.31 -36.59
CA PRO A 257 11.20 -7.17 -37.84
C PRO A 257 10.89 -5.88 -38.60
N HIS A 258 9.68 -5.34 -38.45
CA HIS A 258 9.17 -4.20 -39.20
C HIS A 258 9.25 -2.87 -38.45
N ILE A 259 9.80 -2.86 -37.23
CA ILE A 259 9.88 -1.65 -36.40
C ILE A 259 10.62 -0.51 -37.09
N ARG A 260 11.68 -0.81 -37.86
CA ARG A 260 12.42 0.20 -38.64
C ARG A 260 11.53 0.85 -39.71
N ASP A 261 10.65 0.09 -40.33
CA ASP A 261 9.73 0.60 -41.35
C ASP A 261 8.59 1.40 -40.71
N CYS A 262 8.08 0.96 -39.55
CA CYS A 262 7.11 1.72 -38.77
C CYS A 262 7.67 3.09 -38.34
N LEU A 263 8.93 3.14 -37.89
CA LEU A 263 9.59 4.39 -37.51
C LEU A 263 9.82 5.37 -38.66
N LYS A 264 9.99 4.87 -39.90
CA LYS A 264 10.13 5.73 -41.08
C LYS A 264 8.78 6.27 -41.58
N ASN A 265 7.69 5.57 -41.28
CA ASN A 265 6.35 5.85 -41.82
C ASN A 265 5.36 6.28 -40.73
N LEU A 266 5.80 7.11 -39.78
CA LEU A 266 4.94 7.64 -38.73
C LEU A 266 3.89 8.59 -39.31
N ARG A 267 2.63 8.49 -38.86
CA ARG A 267 1.53 9.35 -39.34
C ARG A 267 0.94 10.28 -38.28
N SER A 268 1.34 10.11 -37.03
CA SER A 268 0.99 10.96 -35.91
C SER A 268 2.19 11.12 -35.00
N THR A 269 2.10 12.04 -34.04
CA THR A 269 3.09 12.25 -32.99
C THR A 269 2.82 11.39 -31.74
N HIS A 270 1.68 10.70 -31.69
CA HIS A 270 1.26 9.90 -30.54
C HIS A 270 1.89 8.50 -30.60
N GLU A 271 2.80 8.20 -29.66
CA GLU A 271 3.55 6.94 -29.65
C GLU A 271 2.65 5.70 -29.59
N ASP A 272 1.63 5.70 -28.74
CA ASP A 272 0.71 4.58 -28.56
C ASP A 272 -0.17 4.31 -29.78
N VAL A 273 -0.57 5.37 -30.50
CA VAL A 273 -1.25 5.28 -31.79
C VAL A 273 -0.35 4.64 -32.84
N GLU A 274 0.92 5.05 -32.93
CA GLU A 274 1.86 4.50 -33.91
C GLU A 274 2.21 3.04 -33.61
N VAL A 275 2.42 2.68 -32.33
CA VAL A 275 2.60 1.29 -31.92
C VAL A 275 1.38 0.46 -32.30
N GLY A 276 0.17 0.95 -32.00
CA GLY A 276 -1.08 0.30 -32.38
C GLY A 276 -1.21 0.10 -33.89
N ARG A 277 -0.83 1.10 -34.70
CA ARG A 277 -0.85 1.01 -36.17
C ARG A 277 0.14 -0.04 -36.68
N CYS A 278 1.35 -0.06 -36.13
CA CYS A 278 2.37 -1.06 -36.50
C CYS A 278 1.92 -2.49 -36.15
N VAL A 279 1.30 -2.68 -34.97
CA VAL A 279 0.72 -3.97 -34.57
C VAL A 279 -0.42 -4.37 -35.51
N ARG A 280 -1.30 -3.43 -35.87
CA ARG A 280 -2.41 -3.69 -36.78
C ARG A 280 -1.92 -4.13 -38.16
N GLU A 281 -0.92 -3.44 -38.70
CA GLU A 281 -0.36 -3.71 -40.02
C GLU A 281 0.32 -5.08 -40.10
N TYR A 282 1.21 -5.38 -39.15
CA TYR A 282 2.10 -6.55 -39.26
C TYR A 282 1.65 -7.78 -38.46
N ALA A 283 0.87 -7.60 -37.39
CA ALA A 283 0.33 -8.73 -36.62
C ALA A 283 -1.15 -9.02 -36.92
N ASN A 284 -1.87 -8.10 -37.58
CA ASN A 284 -3.30 -8.18 -37.88
C ASN A 284 -4.19 -8.37 -36.63
N VAL A 285 -3.83 -7.74 -35.51
CA VAL A 285 -4.58 -7.78 -34.25
C VAL A 285 -4.94 -6.37 -33.81
N PRO A 286 -6.23 -6.05 -33.57
CA PRO A 286 -6.62 -4.77 -32.97
C PRO A 286 -6.37 -4.77 -31.45
N CYS A 287 -6.38 -3.59 -30.82
CA CYS A 287 -6.33 -3.53 -29.36
C CYS A 287 -7.60 -4.18 -28.77
N THR A 288 -7.51 -4.87 -27.64
CA THR A 288 -8.66 -5.53 -27.00
C THR A 288 -9.86 -4.59 -26.83
N TRP A 289 -10.96 -4.90 -27.50
CA TRP A 289 -12.20 -4.12 -27.48
C TRP A 289 -13.13 -4.58 -26.35
N SER A 290 -12.79 -4.26 -25.09
CA SER A 290 -13.62 -4.58 -23.92
C SER A 290 -13.76 -3.39 -22.98
N TYR A 291 -15.00 -3.12 -22.54
CA TYR A 291 -15.30 -2.08 -21.56
C TYR A 291 -14.64 -2.37 -20.20
N GLU A 292 -14.34 -3.64 -19.90
CA GLU A 292 -13.69 -4.01 -18.65
C GLU A 292 -12.24 -3.54 -18.58
N MET A 293 -11.58 -3.35 -19.74
CA MET A 293 -10.20 -2.86 -19.81
C MET A 293 -10.06 -1.50 -19.15
N GLN A 294 -11.06 -0.62 -19.23
CA GLN A 294 -11.06 0.68 -18.55
C GLN A 294 -11.07 0.58 -17.03
N SER A 295 -11.57 -0.54 -16.48
CA SER A 295 -11.66 -0.77 -15.04
C SER A 295 -10.49 -1.60 -14.48
N ILE A 296 -9.82 -2.39 -15.32
CA ILE A 296 -8.68 -3.22 -14.91
C ILE A 296 -7.33 -2.60 -15.28
N LEU A 297 -7.25 -1.88 -16.39
CA LEU A 297 -6.11 -1.03 -16.73
C LEU A 297 -6.57 0.41 -16.55
N TYR A 298 -6.56 0.88 -15.31
CA TYR A 298 -7.31 2.06 -14.91
C TYR A 298 -6.51 3.34 -15.15
N HIS A 299 -7.02 4.17 -16.06
CA HIS A 299 -6.56 5.54 -16.26
C HIS A 299 -7.44 6.52 -15.47
N ASN A 300 -6.83 7.28 -14.57
CA ASN A 300 -7.47 8.37 -13.85
C ASN A 300 -7.22 9.71 -14.56
N SER A 301 -8.27 10.32 -15.09
CA SER A 301 -8.21 11.61 -15.81
C SER A 301 -7.92 12.83 -14.91
N SER A 302 -7.80 12.67 -13.59
CA SER A 302 -7.42 13.75 -12.66
C SER A 302 -5.94 14.15 -12.74
N GLY A 303 -5.14 13.51 -13.58
CA GLY A 303 -3.76 13.92 -13.86
C GLY A 303 -2.89 13.91 -12.59
N PRO A 304 -2.26 15.03 -12.19
CA PRO A 304 -1.41 15.09 -10.99
C PRO A 304 -2.10 14.77 -9.67
N GLU A 305 -3.43 14.97 -9.59
CA GLU A 305 -4.22 14.72 -8.38
C GLU A 305 -4.64 13.24 -8.23
N ALA A 306 -4.38 12.42 -9.25
CA ALA A 306 -4.68 11.00 -9.21
C ALA A 306 -3.97 10.29 -8.03
N PHE A 307 -4.75 9.50 -7.28
CA PHE A 307 -4.29 8.68 -6.14
C PHE A 307 -3.61 9.47 -5.00
N THR A 308 -3.82 10.78 -4.93
CA THR A 308 -3.36 11.64 -3.82
C THR A 308 -4.28 11.55 -2.61
N GLY A 309 -5.58 11.32 -2.84
CA GLY A 309 -6.62 11.22 -1.80
C GLY A 309 -6.73 9.85 -1.11
N PRO A 310 -7.91 9.53 -0.54
CA PRO A 310 -8.16 8.22 0.07
C PRO A 310 -8.02 7.07 -0.95
N LEU A 311 -7.27 6.02 -0.59
CA LEU A 311 -7.01 4.89 -1.50
C LEU A 311 -8.08 3.79 -1.46
N LYS A 312 -8.99 3.85 -0.47
CA LYS A 312 -10.11 2.92 -0.28
C LYS A 312 -11.24 3.17 -1.27
N GLN A 313 -10.92 3.03 -2.55
CA GLN A 313 -11.83 3.24 -3.67
C GLN A 313 -11.96 1.96 -4.48
N ARG A 314 -13.15 1.72 -5.04
CA ARG A 314 -13.44 0.50 -5.81
C ARG A 314 -12.48 0.34 -6.99
N GLU A 315 -12.13 1.44 -7.62
CA GLU A 315 -11.23 1.54 -8.77
C GLU A 315 -9.82 1.05 -8.39
N VAL A 316 -9.30 1.49 -7.25
CA VAL A 316 -7.98 1.07 -6.70
C VAL A 316 -7.98 -0.43 -6.37
N HIS A 317 -9.06 -0.93 -5.78
CA HIS A 317 -9.17 -2.35 -5.42
C HIS A 317 -9.35 -3.27 -6.63
N ARG A 318 -10.04 -2.82 -7.68
CA ARG A 318 -10.36 -3.63 -8.86
C ARG A 318 -9.22 -3.66 -9.88
N ALA A 319 -8.50 -2.56 -10.05
CA ALA A 319 -7.51 -2.43 -11.10
C ALA A 319 -6.33 -3.39 -10.96
N ILE A 320 -5.78 -3.79 -12.11
CA ILE A 320 -4.46 -4.41 -12.28
C ILE A 320 -3.40 -3.31 -12.37
N THR A 321 -3.65 -2.28 -13.17
CA THR A 321 -2.76 -1.12 -13.30
C THR A 321 -3.47 0.17 -12.93
N LEU A 322 -2.76 1.08 -12.26
CA LEU A 322 -3.23 2.39 -11.83
C LEU A 322 -2.31 3.44 -12.42
N HIS A 323 -2.86 4.30 -13.29
CA HIS A 323 -2.13 5.38 -13.94
C HIS A 323 -2.96 6.67 -13.94
N PRO A 324 -2.36 7.87 -13.84
CA PRO A 324 -0.94 8.12 -13.55
C PRO A 324 -0.67 8.27 -12.05
N VAL A 325 0.56 7.96 -11.63
CA VAL A 325 1.10 8.20 -10.29
C VAL A 325 2.30 9.13 -10.42
N LYS A 326 2.03 10.44 -10.57
CA LYS A 326 3.06 11.43 -10.93
C LYS A 326 4.13 11.64 -9.84
N ASN A 327 3.75 11.47 -8.58
CA ASN A 327 4.67 11.56 -7.44
C ASN A 327 5.15 10.16 -7.04
N HIS A 328 6.46 9.92 -7.10
CA HIS A 328 7.05 8.62 -6.81
C HIS A 328 6.81 8.17 -5.35
N THR A 329 6.65 9.09 -4.38
CA THR A 329 6.32 8.70 -3.00
C THR A 329 4.94 8.04 -2.91
N HIS A 330 4.00 8.40 -3.78
CA HIS A 330 2.68 7.79 -3.84
C HIS A 330 2.72 6.36 -4.39
N LEU A 331 3.76 5.96 -5.14
CA LEU A 331 3.96 4.56 -5.52
C LEU A 331 4.18 3.69 -4.26
N TYR A 332 5.01 4.14 -3.31
CA TYR A 332 5.22 3.42 -2.05
C TYR A 332 3.95 3.39 -1.19
N ARG A 333 3.22 4.51 -1.11
CA ARG A 333 1.94 4.57 -0.38
C ARG A 333 0.90 3.61 -0.96
N LEU A 334 0.75 3.59 -2.29
CA LEU A 334 -0.10 2.62 -2.99
C LEU A 334 0.37 1.19 -2.74
N HIS A 335 1.69 0.97 -2.73
CA HIS A 335 2.26 -0.33 -2.48
C HIS A 335 1.98 -0.86 -1.08
N ALA A 336 2.23 -0.05 -0.05
CA ALA A 336 1.92 -0.37 1.33
C ALA A 336 0.41 -0.65 1.51
N TYR A 337 -0.44 0.17 0.89
CA TYR A 337 -1.90 -0.03 0.92
C TYR A 337 -2.33 -1.36 0.28
N VAL A 338 -1.81 -1.68 -0.90
CA VAL A 338 -2.12 -2.93 -1.59
C VAL A 338 -1.59 -4.13 -0.82
N GLN A 339 -0.38 -4.05 -0.25
CA GLN A 339 0.16 -5.11 0.59
C GLN A 339 -0.68 -5.33 1.85
N ALA A 340 -1.08 -4.27 2.55
CA ALA A 340 -1.95 -4.35 3.73
C ALA A 340 -3.34 -4.90 3.39
N SER A 341 -3.81 -4.69 2.15
CA SER A 341 -5.08 -5.20 1.66
C SER A 341 -5.00 -6.65 1.15
N ARG A 342 -3.80 -7.27 1.10
CA ARG A 342 -3.68 -8.69 0.74
C ARG A 342 -4.06 -9.53 1.96
N PRO A 343 -5.00 -10.49 1.84
CA PRO A 343 -5.22 -11.47 2.89
C PRO A 343 -3.92 -12.25 3.11
N THR A 344 -3.51 -12.38 4.37
CA THR A 344 -2.23 -12.95 4.81
C THR A 344 -2.02 -14.35 4.25
N ARG A 345 -1.23 -14.48 3.17
CA ARG A 345 -0.80 -15.76 2.58
C ARG A 345 0.40 -16.31 3.36
N HIS A 346 0.16 -17.03 4.44
CA HIS A 346 1.21 -17.83 5.11
C HIS A 346 0.75 -19.27 5.34
N THR A 347 0.40 -19.97 4.25
CA THR A 347 0.48 -21.44 4.16
C THR A 347 1.13 -21.77 2.81
N PRO A 348 2.18 -22.62 2.74
CA PRO A 348 2.87 -22.93 1.48
C PRO A 348 2.09 -23.84 0.52
N THR A 349 0.88 -24.28 0.89
CA THR A 349 0.18 -25.37 0.20
C THR A 349 -1.24 -25.04 -0.29
N MET A 350 -1.71 -23.79 -0.20
CA MET A 350 -3.03 -23.44 -0.75
C MET A 350 -2.94 -22.58 -2.01
N GLU A 351 -3.59 -23.08 -3.06
CA GLU A 351 -3.61 -22.54 -4.39
C GLU A 351 -4.22 -21.12 -4.45
N LYS A 352 -3.86 -20.43 -5.53
CA LYS A 352 -4.19 -19.04 -5.84
C LYS A 352 -5.71 -18.83 -6.05
N GLY A 353 -6.46 -18.55 -4.97
CA GLY A 353 -7.87 -18.11 -5.10
C GLY A 353 -8.54 -17.52 -3.86
N ASP A 354 -7.95 -17.67 -2.67
CA ASP A 354 -8.80 -17.96 -1.51
C ASP A 354 -9.20 -16.80 -0.59
N GLY A 355 -8.90 -15.54 -0.90
CA GLY A 355 -9.46 -14.44 -0.10
C GLY A 355 -11.00 -14.38 -0.16
N LEU A 356 -11.55 -14.70 -1.34
CA LEU A 356 -12.99 -14.83 -1.54
C LEU A 356 -13.50 -16.22 -1.11
N ALA A 357 -12.67 -17.25 -1.19
CA ALA A 357 -13.02 -18.60 -0.76
C ALA A 357 -13.11 -18.70 0.78
N ILE A 358 -12.21 -18.05 1.51
CA ILE A 358 -12.29 -17.92 2.98
C ILE A 358 -13.58 -17.21 3.36
N ARG A 359 -13.90 -16.05 2.76
CA ARG A 359 -15.18 -15.36 3.01
C ARG A 359 -16.41 -16.19 2.59
N ALA A 360 -16.30 -16.98 1.52
CA ALA A 360 -17.37 -17.88 1.10
C ALA A 360 -17.52 -19.06 2.08
N ALA A 361 -16.42 -19.60 2.58
CA ALA A 361 -16.39 -20.66 3.59
C ALA A 361 -16.92 -20.14 4.94
N GLU A 362 -16.54 -18.94 5.37
CA GLU A 362 -17.13 -18.25 6.53
C GLU A 362 -18.65 -18.09 6.35
N GLY A 363 -19.09 -17.67 5.15
CA GLY A 363 -20.50 -17.59 4.81
C GLY A 363 -21.23 -18.94 4.87
N GLU A 364 -20.58 -20.02 4.41
CA GLU A 364 -21.12 -21.38 4.50
C GLU A 364 -21.16 -21.90 5.93
N VAL A 365 -20.15 -21.62 6.76
CA VAL A 365 -20.15 -21.93 8.18
C VAL A 365 -21.34 -21.25 8.86
N VAL A 366 -21.55 -19.96 8.60
CA VAL A 366 -22.72 -19.22 9.11
C VAL A 366 -24.04 -19.83 8.63
N ARG A 367 -24.13 -20.25 7.36
CA ARG A 367 -25.33 -20.91 6.81
C ARG A 367 -25.61 -22.25 7.49
N LEU A 368 -24.58 -23.08 7.69
CA LEU A 368 -24.70 -24.37 8.34
C LEU A 368 -25.10 -24.23 9.82
N ILE A 369 -24.57 -23.22 10.52
CA ILE A 369 -24.97 -22.94 11.92
C ILE A 369 -26.46 -22.56 11.98
N ARG A 370 -26.97 -21.75 11.03
CA ARG A 370 -28.41 -21.44 10.93
C ARG A 370 -29.25 -22.68 10.72
N GLU A 371 -28.82 -23.55 9.82
CA GLU A 371 -29.52 -24.79 9.50
C GLU A 371 -29.54 -25.74 10.72
N LEU A 372 -28.44 -25.79 11.47
CA LEU A 372 -28.35 -26.53 12.72
C LEU A 372 -29.28 -25.97 13.81
N ASP A 373 -29.31 -24.65 14.00
CA ASP A 373 -30.19 -23.99 14.97
C ASP A 373 -31.66 -24.25 14.65
N ARG A 374 -32.07 -24.10 13.38
CA ARG A 374 -33.44 -24.39 12.92
C ARG A 374 -33.81 -25.86 13.16
N THR A 375 -32.93 -26.79 12.80
CA THR A 375 -33.16 -28.23 12.98
C THR A 375 -33.26 -28.59 14.47
N SER A 376 -32.43 -27.96 15.31
CA SER A 376 -32.47 -28.16 16.77
C SER A 376 -33.79 -27.68 17.37
N GLN A 377 -34.27 -26.49 16.95
CA GLN A 377 -35.56 -25.94 17.37
C GLN A 377 -36.73 -26.82 16.94
N GLU A 378 -36.71 -27.32 15.69
CA GLU A 378 -37.72 -28.26 15.17
C GLU A 378 -37.72 -29.60 15.94
N ALA A 379 -36.55 -30.06 16.40
CA ALA A 379 -36.39 -31.27 17.21
C ALA A 379 -36.72 -31.08 18.70
N GLY A 380 -37.10 -29.87 19.14
CA GLY A 380 -37.36 -29.57 20.55
C GLY A 380 -36.11 -29.66 21.44
N GLN A 381 -34.92 -29.66 20.86
CA GLN A 381 -33.65 -29.66 21.57
C GLN A 381 -33.05 -28.24 21.54
N GLY A 382 -32.49 -27.78 22.66
CA GLY A 382 -31.78 -26.50 22.68
C GLY A 382 -30.55 -26.55 21.77
N ALA A 383 -30.32 -25.48 20.99
CA ALA A 383 -29.17 -25.41 20.08
C ALA A 383 -27.87 -25.71 20.83
N PRO A 384 -26.96 -26.53 20.26
CA PRO A 384 -25.70 -26.87 20.91
C PRO A 384 -24.91 -25.57 21.18
N ARG A 385 -24.50 -25.40 22.44
CA ARG A 385 -23.79 -24.20 22.89
C ARG A 385 -22.35 -24.23 22.37
N LEU A 386 -22.15 -23.68 21.17
CA LEU A 386 -20.84 -23.53 20.53
C LEU A 386 -19.98 -22.45 21.17
N ASP A 387 -20.57 -21.58 21.99
CA ASP A 387 -19.85 -20.53 22.70
C ASP A 387 -19.06 -21.10 23.87
N GLN A 388 -17.75 -20.90 23.83
CA GLN A 388 -16.84 -21.24 24.91
C GLN A 388 -16.14 -19.95 25.37
N PRO A 389 -16.62 -19.33 26.47
CA PRO A 389 -16.02 -18.10 27.02
C PRO A 389 -14.53 -18.26 27.35
N ALA A 390 -14.12 -19.46 27.77
CA ALA A 390 -12.73 -19.78 28.10
C ALA A 390 -11.77 -19.76 26.90
N THR A 391 -12.28 -19.96 25.67
CA THR A 391 -11.49 -19.95 24.43
C THR A 391 -11.73 -18.68 23.60
N GLY A 392 -12.57 -17.76 24.07
CA GLY A 392 -12.92 -16.53 23.34
C GLY A 392 -13.80 -16.77 22.11
N THR A 393 -14.42 -17.96 22.04
CA THR A 393 -15.25 -18.39 20.91
C THR A 393 -16.69 -17.97 21.16
N PHE A 394 -17.21 -17.01 20.39
CA PHE A 394 -18.62 -16.56 20.44
C PHE A 394 -19.27 -16.74 19.06
N ILE A 395 -19.64 -17.97 18.70
CA ILE A 395 -20.16 -18.35 17.39
C ILE A 395 -21.71 -18.31 17.35
N SER A 396 -22.37 -18.44 18.49
CA SER A 396 -23.82 -18.62 18.57
C SER A 396 -24.61 -17.44 17.98
N HIS A 397 -24.14 -16.20 18.15
CA HIS A 397 -24.83 -15.02 17.61
C HIS A 397 -24.64 -14.83 16.11
N LEU A 398 -23.58 -15.42 15.51
CA LEU A 398 -23.33 -15.39 14.06
C LEU A 398 -24.36 -16.25 13.29
N GLY A 399 -24.86 -17.30 13.94
CA GLY A 399 -25.88 -18.21 13.43
C GLY A 399 -27.31 -17.67 13.45
N LEU A 400 -27.57 -16.48 13.98
CA LEU A 400 -28.93 -15.94 14.08
C LEU A 400 -29.41 -15.36 12.73
N ASP A 401 -30.63 -15.71 12.32
CA ASP A 401 -31.27 -15.17 11.13
C ASP A 401 -31.34 -13.64 11.13
N VAL A 402 -31.14 -13.02 9.97
CA VAL A 402 -31.12 -11.55 9.85
C VAL A 402 -32.52 -11.01 10.17
N SER A 403 -32.65 -10.30 11.29
CA SER A 403 -33.92 -9.72 11.74
C SER A 403 -33.66 -8.46 12.58
N LEU A 404 -34.41 -7.40 12.30
CA LEU A 404 -34.40 -6.16 13.08
C LEU A 404 -35.08 -6.31 14.46
N GLN A 405 -35.69 -7.48 14.72
CA GLN A 405 -36.45 -7.78 15.94
C GLN A 405 -35.75 -8.82 16.83
N LYS A 406 -34.43 -9.04 16.65
CA LYS A 406 -33.65 -9.97 17.49
C LYS A 406 -33.70 -9.61 18.98
N TRP A 407 -33.73 -8.32 19.30
CA TRP A 407 -33.84 -7.81 20.65
C TRP A 407 -35.24 -7.27 20.90
N LYS A 408 -35.86 -7.72 22.00
CA LYS A 408 -37.08 -7.14 22.54
C LYS A 408 -36.75 -6.63 23.93
N ALA A 409 -36.73 -5.31 24.07
CA ALA A 409 -36.55 -4.64 25.35
C ALA A 409 -37.72 -4.99 26.29
N GLY A 410 -37.41 -5.40 27.52
CA GLY A 410 -38.42 -5.60 28.56
C GLY A 410 -38.77 -4.29 29.27
N LEU A 411 -37.82 -3.35 29.30
CA LEU A 411 -37.93 -2.03 29.93
C LEU A 411 -37.69 -0.92 28.89
N GLU A 412 -38.25 0.27 29.12
CA GLU A 412 -38.07 1.43 28.24
C GLU A 412 -36.59 1.83 28.10
N GLU A 413 -35.82 1.73 29.18
CA GLU A 413 -34.40 2.07 29.23
C GLU A 413 -33.52 1.13 28.38
N GLU A 414 -34.01 -0.06 28.06
CA GLU A 414 -33.31 -1.05 27.22
C GLU A 414 -33.56 -0.84 25.72
N VAL A 415 -34.37 0.15 25.35
CA VAL A 415 -34.68 0.47 23.96
C VAL A 415 -33.47 1.13 23.30
N LEU A 416 -32.83 0.40 22.39
CA LEU A 416 -31.70 0.90 21.61
C LEU A 416 -32.18 1.89 20.53
N PRO A 417 -31.71 3.15 20.55
CA PRO A 417 -32.12 4.16 19.58
C PRO A 417 -31.55 3.89 18.18
N TRP A 418 -32.26 4.36 17.17
CA TRP A 418 -31.77 4.44 15.80
C TRP A 418 -31.18 5.82 15.53
N ASP A 419 -29.92 5.85 15.10
CA ASP A 419 -29.31 7.04 14.54
C ASP A 419 -29.75 7.21 13.08
N PHE A 420 -29.98 8.45 12.66
CA PHE A 420 -30.38 8.76 11.29
C PHE A 420 -29.26 9.47 10.53
N VAL A 421 -29.00 9.05 9.30
CA VAL A 421 -27.97 9.59 8.44
C VAL A 421 -28.57 9.98 7.10
N SER A 422 -28.35 11.22 6.68
CA SER A 422 -28.64 11.69 5.32
C SER A 422 -27.46 12.54 4.83
N ARG A 423 -27.67 13.82 4.52
CA ARG A 423 -26.57 14.79 4.34
C ARG A 423 -25.88 15.14 5.66
N ALA A 424 -26.61 15.07 6.76
CA ALA A 424 -26.11 15.24 8.13
C ALA A 424 -26.40 13.97 8.94
N ALA A 425 -25.63 13.76 10.01
CA ALA A 425 -25.89 12.73 11.01
C ALA A 425 -26.76 13.30 12.13
N PHE A 426 -27.70 12.50 12.59
CA PHE A 426 -28.60 12.79 13.70
C PHE A 426 -28.43 11.69 14.75
N GLN A 427 -27.76 12.01 15.86
CA GLN A 427 -27.41 11.04 16.91
C GLN A 427 -27.86 11.54 18.28
N LEU A 428 -28.62 10.72 19.01
CA LEU A 428 -29.18 11.08 20.32
C LEU A 428 -28.10 11.26 21.39
N GLY A 429 -27.04 10.45 21.35
CA GLY A 429 -25.93 10.50 22.31
C GLY A 429 -24.85 11.55 22.02
N ALA A 430 -24.96 12.31 20.92
CA ALA A 430 -23.97 13.31 20.55
C ALA A 430 -24.25 14.66 21.24
N ALA A 431 -23.19 15.37 21.64
CA ALA A 431 -23.30 16.69 22.27
C ALA A 431 -24.04 17.71 21.39
N ASN A 432 -23.89 17.59 20.06
CA ASN A 432 -24.76 18.27 19.10
C ASN A 432 -25.54 17.20 18.33
N PRO A 433 -26.87 17.08 18.57
CA PRO A 433 -27.68 16.04 17.95
C PRO A 433 -27.67 16.08 16.42
N ARG A 434 -27.43 17.24 15.78
CA ARG A 434 -27.26 17.36 14.33
C ARG A 434 -25.85 17.80 14.02
N HIS A 435 -25.07 16.92 13.42
CA HIS A 435 -23.68 17.19 13.11
C HIS A 435 -23.28 16.62 11.74
N LYS A 436 -22.07 16.98 11.30
CA LYS A 436 -21.47 16.36 10.11
C LYS A 436 -21.18 14.90 10.44
N ILE A 437 -21.43 14.02 9.47
CA ILE A 437 -21.08 12.60 9.59
C ILE A 437 -19.58 12.50 9.93
N THR A 438 -19.27 11.79 11.01
CA THR A 438 -17.89 11.59 11.46
C THR A 438 -17.11 10.75 10.43
N SER A 439 -15.78 10.92 10.38
CA SER A 439 -14.94 10.19 9.43
C SER A 439 -15.10 8.67 9.57
N GLY A 440 -15.08 8.17 10.81
CA GLY A 440 -15.24 6.74 11.11
C GLY A 440 -16.59 6.18 10.68
N ALA A 441 -17.70 6.88 10.96
CA ALA A 441 -19.03 6.45 10.51
C ALA A 441 -19.14 6.45 8.98
N ARG A 442 -18.55 7.45 8.31
CA ARG A 442 -18.53 7.53 6.84
C ARG A 442 -17.72 6.38 6.23
N GLU A 443 -16.57 6.07 6.82
CA GLU A 443 -15.72 4.98 6.35
C GLU A 443 -16.39 3.62 6.55
N GLY A 444 -16.95 3.36 7.73
CA GLY A 444 -17.70 2.14 8.01
C GLY A 444 -18.88 1.94 7.07
N LEU A 445 -19.67 3.01 6.83
CA LEU A 445 -20.76 2.96 5.86
C LEU A 445 -20.27 2.66 4.43
N THR A 446 -19.13 3.23 4.05
CA THR A 446 -18.52 2.99 2.72
C THR A 446 -18.09 1.53 2.56
N ASP A 447 -17.54 0.92 3.62
CA ASP A 447 -17.16 -0.49 3.62
C ASP A 447 -18.35 -1.42 3.50
N VAL A 448 -19.40 -1.17 4.29
CA VAL A 448 -20.63 -1.97 4.26
C VAL A 448 -21.28 -1.90 2.89
N VAL A 449 -21.37 -0.70 2.31
CA VAL A 449 -21.90 -0.51 0.95
C VAL A 449 -21.03 -1.23 -0.07
N ARG A 450 -19.69 -1.13 0.01
CA ARG A 450 -18.79 -1.82 -0.93
C ARG A 450 -18.99 -3.33 -0.89
N ASP A 451 -18.94 -3.92 0.31
CA ASP A 451 -19.04 -5.37 0.48
C ASP A 451 -20.43 -5.89 0.06
N PHE A 452 -21.50 -5.12 0.32
CA PHE A 452 -22.84 -5.40 -0.23
C PHE A 452 -22.87 -5.35 -1.76
N MET A 453 -22.27 -4.32 -2.37
CA MET A 453 -22.25 -4.18 -3.83
C MET A 453 -21.46 -5.30 -4.52
N ASP A 454 -20.37 -5.78 -3.91
CA ASP A 454 -19.61 -6.92 -4.42
C ASP A 454 -20.42 -8.22 -4.34
N MET A 455 -21.13 -8.44 -3.23
CA MET A 455 -22.01 -9.59 -3.03
C MET A 455 -23.11 -9.67 -4.09
N ILE A 456 -23.87 -8.57 -4.32
CA ILE A 456 -24.97 -8.57 -5.30
C ILE A 456 -24.45 -8.64 -6.74
N ASN A 457 -23.29 -8.05 -7.03
CA ASN A 457 -22.73 -8.05 -8.37
C ASN A 457 -22.18 -9.42 -8.78
N ARG A 458 -21.75 -10.26 -7.83
CA ARG A 458 -21.35 -11.65 -8.11
C ARG A 458 -22.45 -12.40 -8.85
N VAL A 459 -23.66 -12.40 -8.27
CA VAL A 459 -24.85 -13.06 -8.86
C VAL A 459 -25.34 -12.34 -10.12
N SER A 460 -25.21 -11.01 -10.18
CA SER A 460 -25.64 -10.24 -11.34
C SER A 460 -24.77 -10.50 -12.58
N LYS A 461 -23.45 -10.63 -12.41
CA LYS A 461 -22.49 -10.86 -13.50
C LYS A 461 -22.70 -12.19 -14.20
N GLU A 462 -22.99 -13.25 -13.45
CA GLU A 462 -23.37 -14.57 -14.01
C GLU A 462 -24.56 -14.46 -14.99
N ARG A 463 -25.44 -13.48 -14.77
CA ARG A 463 -26.63 -13.22 -15.60
C ARG A 463 -26.38 -12.17 -16.69
N GLY A 464 -25.14 -11.73 -16.91
CA GLY A 464 -24.74 -10.76 -17.95
C GLY A 464 -25.11 -9.31 -17.66
N ARG A 465 -25.13 -8.92 -16.38
CA ARG A 465 -25.61 -7.62 -15.90
C ARG A 465 -24.72 -7.08 -14.78
N VAL A 466 -24.63 -5.77 -14.63
CA VAL A 466 -23.90 -5.12 -13.53
C VAL A 466 -24.79 -4.08 -12.85
N ILE A 467 -24.70 -4.01 -11.53
CA ILE A 467 -25.38 -3.02 -10.69
C ILE A 467 -24.31 -2.06 -10.16
N ASP A 468 -24.39 -0.80 -10.55
CA ASP A 468 -23.51 0.25 -10.04
C ASP A 468 -24.17 1.00 -8.88
N PHE A 469 -23.38 1.29 -7.85
CA PHE A 469 -23.81 2.16 -6.74
C PHE A 469 -23.73 3.62 -7.17
N LYS A 470 -24.75 4.42 -6.85
CA LYS A 470 -24.75 5.86 -7.10
C LYS A 470 -24.60 6.66 -5.81
N GLU A 471 -25.53 6.49 -4.87
CA GLU A 471 -25.49 7.15 -3.56
C GLU A 471 -26.41 6.47 -2.54
N VAL A 472 -26.17 6.73 -1.26
CA VAL A 472 -27.13 6.49 -0.18
C VAL A 472 -27.92 7.78 0.01
N LEU A 473 -29.24 7.73 -0.16
CA LEU A 473 -30.12 8.89 -0.01
C LEU A 473 -30.31 9.24 1.47
N TYR A 474 -30.60 8.22 2.28
CA TYR A 474 -30.59 8.26 3.73
C TYR A 474 -30.45 6.85 4.28
N GLY A 475 -30.19 6.74 5.57
CA GLY A 475 -30.21 5.48 6.26
C GLY A 475 -30.37 5.62 7.77
N TYR A 476 -30.72 4.52 8.40
CA TYR A 476 -30.76 4.37 9.84
C TYR A 476 -29.69 3.39 10.28
N THR A 477 -29.00 3.71 11.36
CA THR A 477 -27.97 2.85 11.96
C THR A 477 -28.33 2.60 13.41
N ARG A 478 -28.25 1.35 13.84
CA ARG A 478 -28.40 0.98 15.25
C ARG A 478 -27.24 0.11 15.67
N TRP A 479 -26.65 0.43 16.81
CA TRP A 479 -25.58 -0.37 17.38
C TRP A 479 -26.13 -1.27 18.48
N HIS A 480 -26.02 -2.58 18.29
CA HIS A 480 -26.34 -3.56 19.31
C HIS A 480 -25.04 -4.09 19.93
N PRO A 481 -24.75 -3.85 21.22
CA PRO A 481 -23.44 -4.11 21.82
C PRO A 481 -22.94 -5.56 21.70
N THR A 482 -23.86 -6.52 21.72
CA THR A 482 -23.55 -7.96 21.74
C THR A 482 -23.80 -8.71 20.43
N LEU A 483 -24.47 -8.10 19.45
CA LEU A 483 -24.96 -8.81 18.26
C LEU A 483 -24.34 -8.28 16.98
N ALA A 484 -24.68 -7.04 16.63
CA ALA A 484 -24.38 -6.48 15.32
C ALA A 484 -24.50 -4.95 15.29
N ILE A 485 -23.89 -4.37 14.27
CA ILE A 485 -24.28 -3.05 13.77
C ILE A 485 -25.31 -3.26 12.67
N GLU A 486 -26.46 -2.63 12.80
CA GLU A 486 -27.59 -2.78 11.89
C GLU A 486 -27.77 -1.52 11.04
N TYR A 487 -28.05 -1.73 9.76
CA TYR A 487 -28.25 -0.66 8.78
C TYR A 487 -29.55 -0.86 8.01
N VAL A 488 -30.30 0.22 7.88
CA VAL A 488 -31.43 0.34 6.95
C VAL A 488 -31.10 1.46 5.99
N LEU A 489 -30.64 1.15 4.78
CA LEU A 489 -30.17 2.14 3.81
C LEU A 489 -31.13 2.25 2.63
N ASP A 490 -31.49 3.47 2.25
CA ASP A 490 -32.15 3.77 1.00
C ASP A 490 -31.09 4.12 -0.05
N MET A 491 -30.88 3.22 -1.01
CA MET A 491 -29.79 3.27 -1.97
C MET A 491 -30.32 3.56 -3.38
N LEU A 492 -29.66 4.49 -4.06
CA LEU A 492 -29.83 4.71 -5.48
C LEU A 492 -28.77 3.90 -6.25
N LEU A 493 -29.22 3.02 -7.11
CA LEU A 493 -28.42 2.10 -7.90
C LEU A 493 -28.65 2.33 -9.40
N LEU A 494 -27.70 1.94 -10.23
CA LEU A 494 -27.80 1.95 -11.68
C LEU A 494 -27.69 0.52 -12.20
N TYR A 495 -28.78 0.03 -12.76
CA TYR A 495 -28.83 -1.29 -13.36
C TYR A 495 -28.39 -1.22 -14.82
N LYS A 496 -27.30 -1.90 -15.17
CA LYS A 496 -26.73 -1.95 -16.52
C LYS A 496 -26.80 -3.36 -17.10
N LYS A 497 -27.58 -3.55 -18.15
CA LYS A 497 -27.67 -4.81 -18.90
C LYS A 497 -26.81 -4.71 -20.16
N TYR A 498 -25.86 -5.65 -20.30
CA TYR A 498 -24.94 -5.69 -21.44
C TYR A 498 -25.27 -6.81 -22.44
N ARG A 499 -25.92 -7.89 -21.97
CA ARG A 499 -26.34 -9.00 -22.84
C ARG A 499 -27.69 -8.70 -23.50
N GLY A 500 -27.72 -8.69 -24.84
CA GLY A 500 -28.91 -8.34 -25.64
C GLY A 500 -29.06 -6.82 -25.81
N LYS A 501 -30.30 -6.30 -25.77
CA LYS A 501 -30.55 -4.86 -25.87
C LYS A 501 -29.93 -4.13 -24.65
N LYS A 502 -28.92 -3.30 -24.91
CA LYS A 502 -28.26 -2.47 -23.89
C LYS A 502 -29.28 -1.58 -23.21
N MET A 503 -29.26 -1.56 -21.89
CA MET A 503 -30.21 -0.80 -21.09
C MET A 503 -29.53 -0.36 -19.79
N THR A 504 -29.74 0.91 -19.42
CA THR A 504 -29.32 1.49 -18.15
C THR A 504 -30.54 2.09 -17.46
N VAL A 505 -30.88 1.61 -16.27
CA VAL A 505 -32.06 2.08 -15.52
C VAL A 505 -31.65 2.43 -14.08
N PRO A 506 -31.99 3.64 -13.58
CA PRO A 506 -31.83 3.93 -12.17
C PRO A 506 -32.88 3.17 -11.35
N VAL A 507 -32.44 2.53 -10.29
CA VAL A 507 -33.28 1.74 -9.39
C VAL A 507 -33.01 2.18 -7.97
N ARG A 508 -34.08 2.50 -7.24
CA ARG A 508 -34.02 2.81 -5.81
C ARG A 508 -34.41 1.56 -5.01
N ARG A 509 -33.62 1.19 -4.02
CA ARG A 509 -33.86 0.01 -3.18
C ARG A 509 -33.51 0.28 -1.73
N HIS A 510 -34.32 -0.27 -0.83
CA HIS A 510 -33.99 -0.38 0.58
C HIS A 510 -33.14 -1.63 0.82
N ALA A 511 -31.99 -1.46 1.44
CA ALA A 511 -31.10 -2.52 1.84
C ALA A 511 -31.08 -2.61 3.37
N TYR A 512 -31.41 -3.80 3.87
CA TYR A 512 -31.38 -4.15 5.29
C TYR A 512 -30.15 -5.00 5.54
N MET A 513 -29.20 -4.50 6.32
CA MET A 513 -27.90 -5.13 6.51
C MET A 513 -27.60 -5.25 8.00
N GLN A 514 -26.99 -6.35 8.38
CA GLN A 514 -26.45 -6.56 9.72
C GLN A 514 -24.99 -6.94 9.57
N VAL A 515 -24.12 -6.16 10.20
CA VAL A 515 -22.69 -6.45 10.33
C VAL A 515 -22.51 -7.06 11.71
N PRO A 516 -22.41 -8.40 11.84
CA PRO A 516 -22.22 -9.01 13.13
C PRO A 516 -20.93 -8.49 13.77
N LEU A 517 -20.98 -8.23 15.08
CA LEU A 517 -19.79 -7.94 15.86
C LEU A 517 -19.12 -9.29 16.14
N GLY A 518 -17.93 -9.53 15.57
CA GLY A 518 -17.34 -10.89 15.59
C GLY A 518 -16.75 -11.30 16.96
N PRO A 519 -16.68 -12.61 17.28
CA PRO A 519 -15.64 -13.15 18.17
C PRO A 519 -14.26 -13.21 17.52
N LEU A 520 -13.25 -13.40 18.37
CA LEU A 520 -11.82 -13.52 18.06
C LEU A 520 -11.51 -14.72 17.13
N TYR A 521 -10.54 -14.52 16.24
CA TYR A 521 -9.82 -15.61 15.57
C TYR A 521 -8.82 -16.26 16.54
N VAL A 522 -8.96 -17.56 16.82
CA VAL A 522 -7.88 -18.37 17.40
C VAL A 522 -7.06 -18.96 16.27
N ARG A 523 -5.75 -18.69 16.28
CA ARG A 523 -4.76 -19.40 15.48
C ARG A 523 -3.93 -20.24 16.44
N GLU A 524 -4.08 -21.55 16.39
CA GLU A 524 -3.02 -22.42 16.91
C GLU A 524 -1.85 -22.34 15.94
N VAL A 525 -0.79 -21.68 16.41
CA VAL A 525 0.53 -21.82 15.82
C VAL A 525 1.11 -23.07 16.45
N GLU A 526 1.14 -24.18 15.72
CA GLU A 526 2.09 -25.25 16.07
C GLU A 526 3.48 -24.60 16.06
N GLN A 527 4.02 -24.39 17.25
CA GLN A 527 5.28 -23.71 17.47
C GLN A 527 6.43 -24.70 17.23
N ASP A 528 6.40 -25.45 16.13
CA ASP A 528 7.42 -26.45 15.86
C ASP A 528 8.55 -25.94 14.96
N ASN A 529 8.53 -24.68 14.50
CA ASN A 529 9.67 -24.13 13.72
C ASN A 529 9.91 -22.61 13.85
N LEU A 530 9.62 -21.99 15.01
CA LEU A 530 10.00 -20.58 15.27
C LEU A 530 10.91 -20.41 16.50
N LEU A 531 11.78 -21.39 16.74
CA LEU A 531 12.98 -21.23 17.56
C LEU A 531 14.22 -21.04 16.67
N GLU A 532 14.12 -20.11 15.72
CA GLU A 532 15.25 -19.26 15.37
C GLU A 532 14.82 -17.81 15.63
N THR A 533 14.39 -17.53 16.86
CA THR A 533 14.50 -16.18 17.38
C THR A 533 15.99 -15.86 17.49
N SER A 534 16.47 -15.10 16.51
CA SER A 534 17.45 -14.04 16.74
C SER A 534 17.15 -13.38 18.08
N SER A 535 17.89 -13.78 19.11
CA SER A 535 17.98 -13.01 20.33
C SER A 535 18.57 -11.63 19.99
N PRO A 536 18.06 -10.53 20.57
CA PRO A 536 18.67 -9.21 20.44
C PRO A 536 19.93 -9.12 21.31
N THR A 537 20.87 -10.05 21.10
CA THR A 537 22.19 -10.10 21.76
C THR A 537 23.35 -10.20 20.77
N SER A 538 23.07 -10.23 19.46
CA SER A 538 24.12 -10.28 18.43
C SER A 538 24.95 -8.99 18.32
N GLY A 539 24.51 -7.87 18.89
CA GLY A 539 25.31 -6.63 18.95
C GLY A 539 26.26 -6.55 20.16
N ILE A 540 26.01 -7.29 21.24
CA ILE A 540 26.82 -7.22 22.47
C ILE A 540 27.82 -8.38 22.53
N GLN A 541 27.55 -9.52 21.90
CA GLN A 541 28.54 -10.61 21.81
C GLN A 541 29.73 -10.29 20.89
N GLU A 542 29.57 -9.38 19.91
CA GLU A 542 30.69 -8.90 19.09
C GLU A 542 31.59 -7.89 19.84
N LEU A 543 31.02 -7.13 20.77
CA LEU A 543 31.77 -6.22 21.66
C LEU A 543 32.44 -6.95 22.83
N VAL A 544 31.87 -8.05 23.33
CA VAL A 544 32.47 -8.85 24.40
C VAL A 544 33.57 -9.79 23.88
N GLN A 545 33.54 -10.23 22.61
CA GLN A 545 34.66 -10.98 22.01
C GLN A 545 35.92 -10.13 21.74
N VAL A 546 35.78 -8.81 21.63
CA VAL A 546 36.92 -7.90 21.44
C VAL A 546 37.57 -7.50 22.77
N VAL A 547 36.83 -7.54 23.88
CA VAL A 547 37.33 -7.12 25.21
C VAL A 547 37.89 -8.29 26.04
N VAL A 548 37.52 -9.55 25.78
CA VAL A 548 38.03 -10.73 26.52
C VAL A 548 39.15 -11.47 25.76
N LYS A 549 40.00 -10.75 25.01
CA LYS A 549 41.30 -11.26 24.52
C LYS A 549 42.51 -10.85 25.38
N GLY A 550 42.28 -10.13 26.47
CA GLY A 550 43.29 -9.86 27.48
C GLY A 550 42.83 -10.43 28.82
N SER A 551 43.51 -11.47 29.30
CA SER A 551 43.34 -12.06 30.63
C SER A 551 42.20 -13.07 30.78
N LEU A 552 42.56 -14.35 30.74
CA LEU A 552 42.30 -15.35 31.79
C LEU A 552 42.67 -16.74 31.24
N LYS A 553 43.96 -17.08 31.38
CA LYS A 553 44.41 -18.47 31.44
C LYS A 553 44.00 -18.95 32.83
N ASP A 554 43.01 -19.84 32.93
CA ASP A 554 42.77 -20.79 34.04
C ASP A 554 41.28 -21.09 34.31
N LEU A 555 40.55 -21.60 33.31
CA LEU A 555 39.25 -22.25 33.55
C LEU A 555 39.09 -23.61 32.85
N SER A 556 40.19 -24.28 32.52
CA SER A 556 40.21 -25.64 31.96
C SER A 556 39.91 -26.76 32.99
N LYS A 557 39.28 -26.46 34.13
CA LYS A 557 39.09 -27.41 35.25
C LYS A 557 37.66 -27.65 35.73
N LEU A 558 36.62 -27.31 34.97
CA LEU A 558 35.28 -27.85 35.23
C LEU A 558 34.76 -28.66 34.04
N SER A 559 35.13 -29.94 34.02
CA SER A 559 34.46 -30.98 33.25
C SER A 559 33.18 -31.37 33.99
N TYR A 560 32.01 -31.19 33.38
CA TYR A 560 30.77 -31.83 33.81
C TYR A 560 30.20 -32.65 32.66
N LYS A 561 30.10 -33.95 32.87
CA LYS A 561 29.57 -34.94 31.92
C LYS A 561 28.04 -34.80 31.80
N VAL A 562 27.53 -34.83 30.58
CA VAL A 562 26.11 -34.91 30.26
C VAL A 562 25.63 -36.38 30.44
N PRO A 563 24.63 -36.68 31.28
CA PRO A 563 23.94 -37.96 31.26
C PRO A 563 22.85 -37.97 30.18
N SER A 564 22.68 -39.12 29.54
CA SER A 564 21.72 -39.39 28.48
C SER A 564 20.26 -39.17 28.91
N ALA A 565 19.46 -38.72 27.95
CA ALA A 565 18.04 -38.42 28.08
C ALA A 565 17.18 -39.63 28.50
N GLU A 566 16.35 -39.43 29.51
CA GLU A 566 15.04 -40.08 29.62
C GLU A 566 13.94 -39.01 29.47
N PRO A 567 12.75 -39.35 28.93
CA PRO A 567 11.73 -38.39 28.56
C PRO A 567 10.90 -37.96 29.78
N PHE A 568 11.00 -36.69 30.17
CA PHE A 568 10.12 -36.09 31.18
C PHE A 568 8.81 -35.54 30.56
N PRO A 569 7.71 -35.49 31.33
CA PRO A 569 6.39 -35.09 30.82
C PRO A 569 6.31 -33.59 30.51
N MET A 570 5.50 -33.29 29.50
CA MET A 570 5.11 -31.97 28.99
C MET A 570 4.97 -30.90 30.11
N SER A 571 5.91 -29.95 30.16
CA SER A 571 5.77 -28.71 30.91
C SER A 571 4.97 -27.71 30.07
N GLN A 572 3.78 -27.32 30.53
CA GLN A 572 3.01 -26.21 29.96
C GLN A 572 3.83 -24.92 30.11
N LYS A 573 4.37 -24.40 28.99
CA LYS A 573 4.99 -23.07 28.95
C LYS A 573 4.00 -22.02 29.45
N LEU A 574 4.34 -21.34 30.54
CA LEU A 574 3.58 -20.20 31.08
C LEU A 574 3.42 -19.12 29.99
N LYS A 575 2.18 -18.87 29.55
CA LYS A 575 1.85 -17.84 28.56
C LYS A 575 2.15 -16.45 29.15
N LYS A 576 2.84 -15.59 28.38
CA LYS A 576 3.13 -14.20 28.75
C LYS A 576 2.20 -13.24 27.99
N ILE A 577 1.52 -12.34 28.69
CA ILE A 577 0.59 -11.37 28.08
C ILE A 577 1.31 -10.04 27.85
N HIS A 578 1.34 -9.55 26.61
CA HIS A 578 1.94 -8.26 26.25
C HIS A 578 0.88 -7.18 26.08
N PHE A 579 0.92 -6.15 26.92
CA PHE A 579 0.12 -4.93 26.83
C PHE A 579 0.88 -3.89 26.01
N ILE A 580 0.27 -3.37 24.95
CA ILE A 580 0.83 -2.29 24.14
C ILE A 580 -0.15 -1.11 24.23
N LEU A 581 0.28 -0.01 24.85
CA LEU A 581 -0.56 1.15 25.14
C LEU A 581 -0.08 2.38 24.37
N PRO A 582 -0.78 2.79 23.29
CA PRO A 582 -0.52 4.06 22.65
C PRO A 582 -1.06 5.22 23.52
N LEU A 583 -0.22 6.22 23.78
CA LEU A 583 -0.55 7.36 24.64
C LEU A 583 -0.31 8.68 23.91
N ALA A 584 -1.32 9.54 23.83
CA ALA A 584 -1.22 10.90 23.31
C ALA A 584 -1.86 11.87 24.34
N GLY A 585 -1.04 12.39 25.26
CA GLY A 585 -1.52 13.19 26.40
C GLY A 585 -2.33 12.39 27.43
N ARG A 586 -3.25 13.07 28.15
CA ARG A 586 -4.20 12.48 29.13
C ARG A 586 -3.57 11.74 30.32
N LEU A 587 -2.58 12.35 30.96
CA LEU A 587 -1.82 11.81 32.11
C LEU A 587 -2.70 11.19 33.22
N LYS A 588 -3.80 11.85 33.61
CA LYS A 588 -4.71 11.35 34.66
C LYS A 588 -5.34 10.00 34.32
N THR A 589 -5.61 9.75 33.04
CA THR A 589 -6.17 8.46 32.58
C THR A 589 -5.10 7.38 32.62
N PHE A 590 -3.87 7.73 32.25
CA PHE A 590 -2.72 6.82 32.32
C PHE A 590 -2.39 6.44 33.78
N GLN A 591 -2.42 7.39 34.71
CA GLN A 591 -2.23 7.10 36.15
C GLN A 591 -3.26 6.09 36.66
N ARG A 592 -4.55 6.31 36.37
CA ARG A 592 -5.61 5.36 36.73
C ARG A 592 -5.43 3.98 36.10
N PHE A 593 -4.93 3.92 34.85
CA PHE A 593 -4.58 2.65 34.21
C PHE A 593 -3.44 1.96 34.96
N MET A 594 -2.39 2.68 35.34
CA MET A 594 -1.25 2.13 36.08
C MET A 594 -1.66 1.62 37.47
N ASP A 595 -2.56 2.31 38.18
CA ASP A 595 -3.10 1.85 39.46
C ASP A 595 -3.87 0.53 39.32
N ASN A 596 -4.68 0.41 38.26
CA ASN A 596 -5.41 -0.83 37.94
C ASN A 596 -4.46 -1.95 37.49
N PHE A 597 -3.47 -1.62 36.66
CA PHE A 597 -2.47 -2.58 36.18
C PHE A 597 -1.63 -3.13 37.33
N LYS A 598 -1.29 -2.28 38.29
CA LYS A 598 -0.57 -2.66 39.50
C LYS A 598 -1.38 -3.64 40.35
N SER A 599 -2.60 -3.26 40.74
CA SER A 599 -3.47 -4.08 41.60
C SER A 599 -3.94 -5.39 40.95
N THR A 600 -4.02 -5.41 39.62
CA THR A 600 -4.53 -6.58 38.88
C THR A 600 -3.41 -7.51 38.40
N CYS A 601 -2.28 -6.97 37.91
CA CYS A 601 -1.24 -7.75 37.26
C CYS A 601 0.04 -7.85 38.09
N LEU A 602 0.54 -6.74 38.65
CA LEU A 602 1.82 -6.73 39.37
C LEU A 602 1.72 -7.32 40.79
N GLU A 603 0.66 -7.01 41.53
CA GLU A 603 0.44 -7.54 42.88
C GLU A 603 0.07 -9.02 42.89
N ARG A 604 -0.44 -9.53 41.76
CA ARG A 604 -0.78 -10.94 41.56
C ARG A 604 0.32 -11.76 40.87
N GLU A 605 1.47 -11.12 40.59
CA GLU A 605 2.63 -11.71 39.90
C GLU A 605 2.26 -12.40 38.57
N GLU A 606 1.29 -11.84 37.84
CA GLU A 606 0.88 -12.34 36.54
C GLU A 606 2.02 -12.19 35.51
N ASN A 607 2.19 -13.19 34.63
CA ASN A 607 3.25 -13.18 33.61
C ASN A 607 2.90 -12.19 32.48
N VAL A 608 3.17 -10.90 32.70
CA VAL A 608 2.79 -9.82 31.78
C VAL A 608 3.98 -8.93 31.40
N ALA A 609 3.87 -8.21 30.28
CA ALA A 609 4.76 -7.14 29.86
C ALA A 609 3.93 -5.93 29.43
N LEU A 610 4.39 -4.71 29.70
CA LEU A 610 3.72 -3.47 29.31
C LEU A 610 4.68 -2.60 28.49
N VAL A 611 4.24 -2.20 27.29
CA VAL A 611 4.94 -1.29 26.38
C VAL A 611 4.07 -0.06 26.18
N VAL A 612 4.60 1.13 26.46
CA VAL A 612 3.88 2.40 26.30
C VAL A 612 4.47 3.15 25.11
N VAL A 613 3.65 3.44 24.10
CA VAL A 613 4.06 4.14 22.87
C VAL A 613 3.54 5.58 22.92
N CYS A 614 4.42 6.53 23.21
CA CYS A 614 4.06 7.94 23.34
C CYS A 614 3.99 8.66 21.98
N PHE A 615 2.88 9.33 21.71
CA PHE A 615 2.65 10.18 20.54
C PHE A 615 2.57 11.65 20.95
N PRO A 616 3.04 12.59 20.10
CA PRO A 616 2.93 14.01 20.36
C PRO A 616 1.45 14.43 20.45
N PRO A 617 1.05 15.21 21.48
CA PRO A 617 -0.33 15.62 21.65
C PRO A 617 -0.75 16.70 20.62
N PRO A 618 -2.06 16.91 20.40
CA PRO A 618 -2.57 18.00 19.58
C PRO A 618 -2.11 19.38 20.11
N PRO A 619 -1.94 20.39 19.23
CA PRO A 619 -1.53 21.74 19.65
C PRO A 619 -2.52 22.31 20.67
N GLY A 620 -2.01 22.72 21.83
CA GLY A 620 -2.79 23.22 22.97
C GLY A 620 -2.95 22.24 24.14
N GLN A 621 -2.36 21.04 24.07
CA GLN A 621 -2.27 20.11 25.19
C GLN A 621 -0.81 19.93 25.65
N GLU A 622 -0.64 19.70 26.95
CA GLU A 622 0.66 19.53 27.61
C GLU A 622 1.34 18.23 27.14
N ASP A 623 2.65 18.29 26.88
CA ASP A 623 3.44 17.10 26.55
C ASP A 623 3.67 16.27 27.81
N THR A 624 3.14 15.05 27.80
CA THR A 624 3.16 14.15 28.95
C THR A 624 4.33 13.17 28.92
N LYS A 625 5.21 13.24 27.91
CA LYS A 625 6.30 12.26 27.73
C LYS A 625 7.22 12.17 28.95
N GLU A 626 7.73 13.29 29.45
CA GLU A 626 8.64 13.33 30.61
C GLU A 626 7.97 12.81 31.89
N HIS A 627 6.68 13.10 32.07
CA HIS A 627 5.91 12.64 33.23
C HIS A 627 5.65 11.12 33.20
N VAL A 628 5.47 10.56 32.00
CA VAL A 628 5.29 9.12 31.80
C VAL A 628 6.60 8.38 32.03
N GLU A 629 7.73 8.94 31.58
CA GLU A 629 9.07 8.41 31.85
C GLU A 629 9.37 8.39 33.35
N ALA A 630 9.08 9.49 34.08
CA ALA A 630 9.26 9.56 35.52
C ALA A 630 8.39 8.53 36.29
N LEU A 631 7.14 8.33 35.86
CA LEU A 631 6.23 7.33 36.45
C LEU A 631 6.69 5.89 36.19
N CYS A 632 7.29 5.62 35.03
CA CYS A 632 7.82 4.29 34.72
C CYS A 632 9.14 4.00 35.46
N GLN A 633 9.98 5.02 35.70
CA GLN A 633 11.25 4.87 36.43
C GLN A 633 11.07 4.63 37.94
N LEU A 634 9.95 5.04 38.54
CA LEU A 634 9.61 4.81 39.95
C LEU A 634 9.28 3.35 40.29
N HIS A 635 9.21 2.46 39.30
CA HIS A 635 8.78 1.06 39.47
C HIS A 635 9.82 0.07 38.93
N PRO A 636 10.80 -0.35 39.75
CA PRO A 636 11.94 -1.20 39.35
C PRO A 636 11.58 -2.66 39.00
N ARG A 637 10.28 -3.02 38.98
CA ARG A 637 9.77 -4.33 38.49
C ARG A 637 9.32 -4.31 37.03
N LEU A 638 9.38 -3.15 36.35
CA LEU A 638 9.13 -3.04 34.91
C LEU A 638 10.41 -3.45 34.16
N PRO A 639 10.38 -4.48 33.30
CA PRO A 639 11.49 -4.77 32.40
C PRO A 639 11.66 -3.62 31.40
N GLU A 640 12.91 -3.34 31.01
CA GLU A 640 13.38 -2.22 30.18
C GLU A 640 12.38 -1.72 29.12
N ALA A 641 12.09 -0.42 29.18
CA ALA A 641 11.42 0.30 28.12
C ALA A 641 12.45 0.66 27.04
N ASP A 642 12.50 -0.10 25.95
CA ASP A 642 13.15 0.34 24.72
C ASP A 642 12.37 1.54 24.16
N MET A 643 12.91 2.74 24.38
CA MET A 643 12.42 4.02 23.86
C MET A 643 13.41 4.54 22.81
N ASP A 644 13.66 3.76 21.76
CA ASP A 644 14.48 4.20 20.63
C ASP A 644 13.62 4.41 19.37
N GLY A 645 13.65 5.66 18.88
CA GLY A 645 13.26 6.01 17.51
C GLY A 645 12.31 7.21 17.41
N PRO A 646 12.66 8.27 16.65
CA PRO A 646 11.66 9.21 16.16
C PRO A 646 10.78 8.42 15.17
N ALA A 647 9.55 8.11 15.57
CA ALA A 647 8.54 7.58 14.67
C ALA A 647 8.08 8.70 13.73
N SER A 648 8.95 9.12 12.80
CA SER A 648 8.52 9.65 11.52
C SER A 648 8.05 8.47 10.68
N VAL A 649 6.80 8.06 10.89
CA VAL A 649 6.07 7.21 9.95
C VAL A 649 4.94 8.05 9.37
N PHE A 650 5.24 8.66 8.22
CA PHE A 650 4.27 9.07 7.22
C PHE A 650 4.72 8.53 5.86
#